data_AF-A0A2J7ZZE6-F1
#
_entry.id   AF-A0A2J7ZZE6-F1
#
_cell.length_a   1.000
_cell.length_b   1.000
_cell.length_c   1.000
_cell.angle_alpha   90.00
_cell.angle_beta   90.00
_cell.angle_gamma   90.00
#
_symmetry.space_group_name_H-M   'P 1'
#
loop_
_entity.id
_entity.type
_entity.pdbx_description
1 polymer ?
#
loop_
_entity_poly.entity_id
_entity_poly.type
_entity_poly.pdbx_seq_one_letter_code
_entity_poly.pdbx_strand_id
1 'polypeptide(L)'
;RGRIMASAEKGQPRTVSAAEGLARTADFWRRAVYIYGSYKAAQLRALALKTVGRGDLEKEHVWDPHHTWAGEEMYKLCISLRGFYLKAGQFIGSRGDFVPEQVCRKLTLLCDKVPPMSPDAARAAIQQELGVEDLSQLFEWIDLERPLGSASISQIQYPDALPVMVSDLANVRAAAFFLSKTELKFDLVSAVDELNKQIRLEFDFTREARVMDTIADHLRPLSDRLTIPRTVGGLVTRRALVMSFVEGVPLLEASAKVAKLSPLARETAKRLILTRVSEAYGRMIFGEGLFQADGHPGNILIGRGGRVGLLDYGQSKQLPDKQRQAFAKLVVCLNKGRAHDISSALGQLGVVTERSDPELRTEMAYGMFDTRGKVDPFDPNSPIKRSAISTFPPDMFFVLRVVQLLRGLADGMGIRDFSCARQWAPFARDTLSRAQRCNGGRRGLRHVFWPPLGINVMPLQLFPWRSVARYSRQATLRTSRTTLDDDFGFASSAPEPIVATPGANAFAELEDDLDIHRLLREQNIKIPQIDEDRFDTQYPEGQAEQPSSSGSGCPVYVMLPLDTVWVVERDGKRISVLKKERSLDIALHTLKQAGVEGVMVDVWWGIVERAGPRQYDFSAYKRLFYKVAAAGLKVQAVMSFHAAGGNVGDTCKIPLPKWVLDIGERNHDIFYTDKSGHRNRECLSLGCDDVPLFWGRTPVHMYRDFINAFADKFQHLFGTVITEVTVGLGPAGELRYPSYPEGDGRWRFPGVGEFQCYDKYMLESLRRAADAAGHPEWGLSGPHDAGHYNSSSWETGFFVSQGGSWNSAYGHFFLSWYSCMLQEHADRVLGSAADVLNKHGRPRVFSSMRDASNGHVVYEFAPACKMGIKLAGVHWWFKSRAHAAELTAGYYNTRDRCGYLPFMAMLRQHDASLSFTCVEMRDCEHPPEGRCSPQNLLQQVIEAAEQYGVPLSGENALQRYDDYAFERIAESAFGRSARAGRLTQVTFLRMGDLMFDNWDAFSRFLNRMRNKA
;
A
#
# COMPACT_ATOMS: atom_id res chain seq x y z
N ARG A 1 26.13 18.99 -28.50
CA ARG A 1 25.99 17.52 -28.72
C ARG A 1 27.38 16.95 -28.97
N GLY A 2 27.79 15.95 -28.18
CA GLY A 2 29.00 15.14 -28.39
C GLY A 2 30.30 15.64 -27.75
N ARG A 3 30.50 15.41 -26.43
CA ARG A 3 31.80 15.23 -25.71
C ARG A 3 31.77 15.49 -24.18
N ILE A 4 30.62 15.35 -23.50
CA ILE A 4 30.56 15.33 -22.02
C ILE A 4 29.93 14.02 -21.47
N MET A 5 29.42 13.14 -22.34
CA MET A 5 28.74 11.88 -21.94
C MET A 5 29.60 10.64 -22.26
N ALA A 6 30.86 10.62 -21.85
CA ALA A 6 31.73 9.45 -21.95
C ALA A 6 32.78 9.46 -20.84
N SER A 7 32.35 9.22 -19.60
CA SER A 7 33.21 8.85 -18.47
C SER A 7 32.36 8.19 -17.35
N ALA A 8 31.34 7.43 -17.72
CA ALA A 8 30.62 6.55 -16.81
C ALA A 8 31.03 5.10 -17.14
N GLU A 9 32.33 4.82 -17.05
CA GLU A 9 32.86 3.46 -17.10
C GLU A 9 33.84 3.27 -15.94
N LYS A 10 33.58 2.19 -15.18
CA LYS A 10 34.33 1.61 -14.06
C LYS A 10 34.06 2.24 -12.68
N GLY A 11 33.21 1.53 -11.93
CA GLY A 11 32.94 1.76 -10.51
C GLY A 11 34.13 1.46 -9.61
N GLN A 12 34.89 2.49 -9.29
CA GLN A 12 35.67 2.57 -8.04
C GLN A 12 35.31 3.88 -7.32
N PRO A 13 35.22 3.88 -5.98
CA PRO A 13 34.98 5.10 -5.21
C PRO A 13 36.16 6.07 -5.42
N ARG A 14 35.92 7.17 -6.14
CA ARG A 14 36.90 8.24 -6.38
C ARG A 14 36.80 9.28 -5.26
N THR A 15 37.91 9.49 -4.55
CA THR A 15 38.13 10.61 -3.64
C THR A 15 37.97 11.95 -4.36
N VAL A 16 37.10 12.82 -3.85
CA VAL A 16 36.94 14.20 -4.37
C VAL A 16 38.26 14.95 -4.24
N SER A 17 38.78 15.48 -5.34
CA SER A 17 40.04 16.22 -5.36
C SER A 17 39.86 17.63 -4.78
N ALA A 18 40.92 18.22 -4.20
CA ALA A 18 40.89 19.59 -3.69
C ALA A 18 40.47 20.63 -4.76
N ALA A 19 40.75 20.34 -6.04
CA ALA A 19 40.34 21.16 -7.18
C ALA A 19 38.81 21.16 -7.38
N GLU A 20 38.13 20.03 -7.16
CA GLU A 20 36.67 19.91 -7.24
C GLU A 20 35.98 20.67 -6.10
N GLY A 21 36.55 20.66 -4.89
CA GLY A 21 36.04 21.44 -3.76
C GLY A 21 36.12 22.97 -3.98
N LEU A 22 37.18 23.45 -4.61
CA LEU A 22 37.33 24.86 -4.98
C LEU A 22 36.36 25.28 -6.09
N ALA A 23 36.25 24.48 -7.16
CA ALA A 23 35.32 24.76 -8.26
C ALA A 23 33.87 24.86 -7.76
N ARG A 24 33.51 23.98 -6.83
CA ARG A 24 32.21 23.93 -6.17
C ARG A 24 31.92 25.16 -5.32
N THR A 25 32.90 25.62 -4.54
CA THR A 25 32.81 26.86 -3.76
C THR A 25 32.61 28.09 -4.66
N ALA A 26 33.36 28.15 -5.77
CA ALA A 26 33.21 29.22 -6.75
C ALA A 26 31.81 29.24 -7.38
N ASP A 27 31.25 28.08 -7.74
CA ASP A 27 29.90 28.01 -8.33
C ASP A 27 28.82 28.43 -7.33
N PHE A 28 28.94 28.05 -6.05
CA PHE A 28 28.03 28.52 -5.00
C PHE A 28 28.02 30.05 -4.91
N TRP A 29 29.17 30.68 -4.73
CA TRP A 29 29.26 32.14 -4.55
C TRP A 29 28.82 32.90 -5.80
N ARG A 30 29.16 32.43 -7.00
CA ARG A 30 28.71 33.02 -8.26
C ARG A 30 27.18 33.11 -8.33
N ARG A 31 26.49 32.02 -7.98
CA ARG A 31 25.03 31.96 -8.00
C ARG A 31 24.40 32.72 -6.83
N ALA A 32 24.97 32.62 -5.63
CA ALA A 32 24.49 33.33 -4.45
C ALA A 32 24.56 34.86 -4.63
N VAL A 33 25.67 35.37 -5.17
CA VAL A 33 25.84 36.80 -5.50
C VAL A 33 24.86 37.24 -6.59
N TYR A 34 24.64 36.39 -7.61
CA TYR A 34 23.67 36.69 -8.67
C TYR A 34 22.24 36.83 -8.14
N ILE A 35 21.80 35.87 -7.31
CA ILE A 35 20.48 35.93 -6.64
C ILE A 35 20.41 37.16 -5.73
N TYR A 36 21.43 37.41 -4.89
CA TYR A 36 21.44 38.57 -3.99
C TYR A 36 21.40 39.92 -4.74
N GLY A 37 22.20 40.07 -5.79
CA GLY A 37 22.23 41.29 -6.61
C GLY A 37 20.88 41.57 -7.29
N SER A 38 20.18 40.51 -7.71
CA SER A 38 18.84 40.65 -8.27
C SER A 38 17.80 41.11 -7.24
N TYR A 39 17.90 40.68 -5.98
CA TYR A 39 17.07 41.20 -4.88
C TYR A 39 17.34 42.69 -4.63
N LYS A 40 18.60 43.14 -4.71
CA LYS A 40 18.93 44.57 -4.62
C LYS A 40 18.37 45.39 -5.77
N ALA A 41 18.40 44.87 -7.00
CA ALA A 41 17.75 45.50 -8.13
C ALA A 41 16.21 45.57 -7.96
N ALA A 42 15.58 44.52 -7.43
CA ALA A 42 14.16 44.51 -7.10
C ALA A 42 13.80 45.55 -6.01
N GLN A 43 14.62 45.68 -4.95
CA GLN A 43 14.46 46.72 -3.92
C GLN A 43 14.47 48.14 -4.52
N LEU A 44 15.36 48.42 -5.48
CA LEU A 44 15.41 49.71 -6.15
C LEU A 44 14.17 49.97 -7.02
N ARG A 45 13.67 48.96 -7.74
CA ARG A 45 12.43 49.07 -8.54
C ARG A 45 11.19 49.30 -7.67
N ALA A 46 11.12 48.60 -6.54
CA ALA A 46 10.09 48.78 -5.52
C ALA A 46 10.09 50.20 -4.96
N LEU A 47 11.28 50.75 -4.65
CA LEU A 47 11.43 52.13 -4.19
C LEU A 47 10.98 53.12 -5.27
N ALA A 48 11.35 52.89 -6.54
CA ALA A 48 10.93 53.73 -7.66
C ALA A 48 9.39 53.78 -7.81
N LEU A 49 8.70 52.64 -7.65
CA LEU A 49 7.23 52.58 -7.66
C LEU A 49 6.59 53.38 -6.53
N LYS A 50 7.17 53.32 -5.32
CA LYS A 50 6.73 54.14 -4.19
C LYS A 50 6.90 55.63 -4.47
N THR A 51 8.01 56.04 -5.10
CA THR A 51 8.25 57.46 -5.42
C THR A 51 7.30 58.02 -6.48
N VAL A 52 6.72 57.19 -7.35
CA VAL A 52 5.73 57.60 -8.36
C VAL A 52 4.28 57.40 -7.90
N GLY A 53 4.05 57.16 -6.60
CA GLY A 53 2.70 57.03 -6.03
C GLY A 53 1.97 55.71 -6.35
N ARG A 54 2.68 54.70 -6.88
CA ARG A 54 2.13 53.37 -7.23
C ARG A 54 2.68 52.26 -6.33
N GLY A 55 2.85 52.56 -5.05
CA GLY A 55 3.42 51.64 -4.06
C GLY A 55 2.53 50.41 -3.78
N ASP A 56 1.23 50.53 -4.07
CA ASP A 56 0.23 49.45 -4.02
C ASP A 56 0.55 48.29 -4.99
N LEU A 57 1.23 48.58 -6.11
CA LEU A 57 1.57 47.59 -7.14
C LEU A 57 2.89 46.86 -6.91
N GLU A 58 3.65 47.24 -5.88
CA GLU A 58 4.99 46.70 -5.58
C GLU A 58 4.96 45.17 -5.39
N LYS A 59 3.94 44.67 -4.70
CA LYS A 59 3.79 43.24 -4.43
C LYS A 59 3.61 42.44 -5.71
N GLU A 60 2.65 42.82 -6.54
CA GLU A 60 2.27 42.09 -7.76
C GLU A 60 3.30 42.27 -8.89
N HIS A 61 3.88 43.46 -9.05
CA HIS A 61 4.71 43.80 -10.21
C HIS A 61 6.22 43.63 -9.95
N VAL A 62 6.65 43.57 -8.69
CA VAL A 62 8.07 43.44 -8.34
C VAL A 62 8.31 42.19 -7.51
N TRP A 63 7.67 42.04 -6.35
CA TRP A 63 8.03 41.00 -5.39
C TRP A 63 7.58 39.59 -5.80
N ASP A 64 6.32 39.40 -6.17
CA ASP A 64 5.78 38.06 -6.50
C ASP A 64 6.48 37.41 -7.71
N PRO A 65 6.72 38.12 -8.84
CA PRO A 65 7.49 37.60 -9.96
C PRO A 65 8.95 37.32 -9.59
N HIS A 66 9.57 38.21 -8.80
CA HIS A 66 10.96 38.08 -8.40
C HIS A 66 11.17 36.89 -7.46
N HIS A 67 10.28 36.68 -6.49
CA HIS A 67 10.31 35.52 -5.59
C HIS A 67 10.11 34.19 -6.34
N THR A 68 9.27 34.18 -7.38
CA THR A 68 9.10 33.00 -8.25
C THR A 68 10.41 32.66 -8.98
N TRP A 69 11.06 33.67 -9.58
CA TRP A 69 12.35 33.51 -10.24
C TRP A 69 13.46 33.07 -9.27
N ALA A 70 13.54 33.71 -8.09
CA ALA A 70 14.55 33.38 -7.09
C ALA A 70 14.40 31.94 -6.58
N GLY A 71 13.16 31.47 -6.39
CA GLY A 71 12.87 30.09 -6.04
C GLY A 71 13.41 29.10 -7.08
N GLU A 72 13.25 29.41 -8.38
CA GLU A 72 13.76 28.59 -9.48
C GLU A 72 15.30 28.50 -9.47
N GLU A 73 15.98 29.62 -9.28
CA GLU A 73 17.45 29.65 -9.26
C GLU A 73 18.04 28.98 -8.01
N MET A 74 17.39 29.15 -6.85
CA MET A 74 17.75 28.41 -5.64
C MET A 74 17.56 26.90 -5.82
N TYR A 75 16.46 26.47 -6.44
CA TYR A 75 16.21 25.06 -6.77
C TYR A 75 17.30 24.48 -7.67
N LYS A 76 17.65 25.20 -8.76
CA LYS A 76 18.74 24.79 -9.66
C LYS A 76 20.09 24.68 -8.95
N LEU A 77 20.41 25.62 -8.07
CA LEU A 77 21.63 25.59 -7.25
C LEU A 77 21.67 24.33 -6.38
N CYS A 78 20.57 24.03 -5.68
CA CYS A 78 20.48 22.88 -4.79
C CYS A 78 20.64 21.55 -5.55
N ILE A 79 19.98 21.40 -6.71
CA ILE A 79 20.07 20.21 -7.56
C ILE A 79 21.47 20.05 -8.18
N SER A 80 22.09 21.14 -8.65
CA SER A 80 23.40 21.04 -9.31
C SER A 80 24.51 20.74 -8.33
N LEU A 81 24.47 21.35 -7.14
CA LEU A 81 25.52 21.19 -6.14
C LEU A 81 25.32 19.95 -5.26
N ARG A 82 24.08 19.46 -5.06
CA ARG A 82 23.78 18.29 -4.22
C ARG A 82 24.41 18.39 -2.80
N GLY A 83 24.44 17.27 -2.08
CA GLY A 83 25.04 17.19 -0.74
C GLY A 83 24.38 18.15 0.24
N PHE A 84 25.19 18.97 0.92
CA PHE A 84 24.69 19.92 1.92
C PHE A 84 23.68 20.93 1.35
N TYR A 85 23.88 21.42 0.12
CA TYR A 85 22.96 22.41 -0.46
C TYR A 85 21.58 21.85 -0.77
N LEU A 86 21.49 20.57 -1.14
CA LEU A 86 20.21 19.88 -1.30
C LEU A 86 19.46 19.81 0.03
N LYS A 87 20.16 19.43 1.10
CA LYS A 87 19.61 19.36 2.46
C LYS A 87 19.21 20.74 2.99
N ALA A 88 20.04 21.76 2.74
CA ALA A 88 19.71 23.15 3.05
C ALA A 88 18.48 23.63 2.27
N GLY A 89 18.35 23.24 1.00
CA GLY A 89 17.18 23.54 0.17
C GLY A 89 15.91 22.88 0.70
N GLN A 90 15.96 21.60 1.09
CA GLN A 90 14.84 20.90 1.74
C GLN A 90 14.45 21.57 3.06
N PHE A 91 15.44 21.97 3.85
CA PHE A 91 15.21 22.73 5.08
C PHE A 91 14.51 24.06 4.80
N ILE A 92 15.00 24.87 3.85
CA ILE A 92 14.38 26.15 3.48
C ILE A 92 12.98 25.93 2.89
N GLY A 93 12.80 24.90 2.07
CA GLY A 93 11.50 24.52 1.49
C GLY A 93 10.45 24.19 2.56
N SER A 94 10.87 23.62 3.70
CA SER A 94 9.98 23.37 4.84
C SER A 94 9.63 24.62 5.68
N ARG A 95 10.15 25.82 5.34
CA ARG A 95 10.02 27.06 6.14
C ARG A 95 9.31 28.20 5.40
N GLY A 96 7.99 28.10 5.26
CA GLY A 96 7.14 29.14 4.65
C GLY A 96 7.08 30.49 5.40
N ASP A 97 7.75 30.60 6.54
CA ASP A 97 7.88 31.82 7.35
C ASP A 97 9.25 32.51 7.20
N PHE A 98 10.28 31.82 6.69
CA PHE A 98 11.64 32.37 6.49
C PHE A 98 11.96 32.72 5.04
N VAL A 99 11.11 32.33 4.11
CA VAL A 99 11.22 32.71 2.71
C VAL A 99 9.83 32.98 2.16
N PRO A 100 9.73 33.81 1.11
CA PRO A 100 8.47 34.03 0.42
C PRO A 100 7.82 32.72 -0.02
N GLU A 101 6.49 32.69 -0.06
CA GLU A 101 5.71 31.50 -0.39
C GLU A 101 6.14 30.85 -1.71
N GLN A 102 6.46 31.67 -2.72
CA GLN A 102 6.91 31.20 -4.03
C GLN A 102 8.22 30.41 -3.96
N VAL A 103 9.17 30.86 -3.13
CA VAL A 103 10.45 30.17 -2.90
C VAL A 103 10.21 28.87 -2.14
N CYS A 104 9.41 28.91 -1.08
CA CYS A 104 9.01 27.74 -0.29
C CYS A 104 8.38 26.66 -1.18
N ARG A 105 7.35 27.01 -1.98
CA ARG A 105 6.68 26.09 -2.92
C ARG A 105 7.66 25.40 -3.86
N LYS A 106 8.65 26.13 -4.40
CA LYS A 106 9.63 25.57 -5.33
C LYS A 106 10.63 24.63 -4.64
N LEU A 107 11.13 25.01 -3.47
CA LEU A 107 12.14 24.22 -2.75
C LEU A 107 11.55 22.96 -2.09
N THR A 108 10.25 22.92 -1.78
CA THR A 108 9.56 21.69 -1.33
C THR A 108 9.70 20.53 -2.33
N LEU A 109 9.87 20.81 -3.63
CA LEU A 109 10.11 19.78 -4.65
C LEU A 109 11.42 19.00 -4.43
N LEU A 110 12.39 19.56 -3.70
CA LEU A 110 13.66 18.91 -3.39
C LEU A 110 13.48 17.73 -2.41
N CYS A 111 12.34 17.61 -1.75
CA CYS A 111 12.05 16.54 -0.79
C CYS A 111 11.60 15.22 -1.45
N ASP A 112 11.28 15.22 -2.75
CA ASP A 112 10.55 14.12 -3.41
C ASP A 112 11.30 13.54 -4.63
N LYS A 113 12.18 14.30 -5.29
CA LYS A 113 12.81 13.92 -6.58
C LYS A 113 14.33 13.96 -6.55
N VAL A 114 14.95 13.15 -5.71
CA VAL A 114 16.41 12.96 -5.73
C VAL A 114 16.74 11.64 -6.45
N PRO A 115 17.62 11.64 -7.48
CA PRO A 115 18.01 10.41 -8.16
C PRO A 115 18.72 9.45 -7.19
N PRO A 116 18.37 8.16 -7.18
CA PRO A 116 19.00 7.19 -6.28
C PRO A 116 20.46 6.90 -6.67
N MET A 117 21.20 6.29 -5.74
CA MET A 117 22.49 5.67 -6.00
C MET A 117 22.33 4.54 -7.03
N SER A 118 23.36 4.27 -7.85
CA SER A 118 23.30 3.15 -8.78
C SER A 118 23.25 1.80 -8.04
N PRO A 119 22.57 0.78 -8.61
CA PRO A 119 22.45 -0.55 -7.99
C PRO A 119 23.82 -1.15 -7.62
N ASP A 120 24.82 -1.00 -8.48
CA ASP A 120 26.17 -1.53 -8.24
C ASP A 120 26.89 -0.83 -7.09
N ALA A 121 26.74 0.49 -6.99
CA ALA A 121 27.34 1.25 -5.89
C ALA A 121 26.67 0.92 -4.54
N ALA A 122 25.34 0.75 -4.56
CA ALA A 122 24.59 0.33 -3.38
C ALA A 122 25.00 -1.08 -2.95
N ARG A 123 25.09 -2.04 -3.89
CA ARG A 123 25.54 -3.41 -3.63
C ARG A 123 26.92 -3.43 -2.98
N ALA A 124 27.89 -2.76 -3.59
CA ALA A 124 29.27 -2.72 -3.11
C ALA A 124 29.37 -2.11 -1.71
N ALA A 125 28.63 -1.03 -1.44
CA ALA A 125 28.62 -0.39 -0.14
C ALA A 125 27.97 -1.27 0.95
N ILE A 126 26.86 -1.97 0.65
CA ILE A 126 26.24 -2.90 1.61
C ILE A 126 27.17 -4.08 1.91
N GLN A 127 27.76 -4.69 0.88
CA GLN A 127 28.71 -5.81 1.01
C GLN A 127 29.91 -5.41 1.88
N GLN A 128 30.47 -4.23 1.62
CA GLN A 128 31.60 -3.70 2.38
C GLN A 128 31.23 -3.42 3.84
N GLU A 129 30.07 -2.82 4.10
CA GLU A 129 29.66 -2.47 5.46
C GLU A 129 29.27 -3.67 6.30
N LEU A 130 28.51 -4.60 5.72
CA LEU A 130 28.00 -5.76 6.43
C LEU A 130 28.99 -6.94 6.42
N GLY A 131 30.13 -6.80 5.74
CA GLY A 131 31.21 -7.79 5.73
C GLY A 131 30.83 -9.09 5.02
N VAL A 132 30.01 -9.01 3.97
CA VAL A 132 29.54 -10.17 3.20
C VAL A 132 29.88 -10.02 1.73
N GLU A 133 30.28 -11.12 1.10
CA GLU A 133 30.53 -11.16 -0.35
C GLU A 133 29.23 -11.34 -1.15
N ASP A 134 28.23 -12.03 -0.59
CA ASP A 134 26.93 -12.23 -1.20
C ASP A 134 25.81 -11.75 -0.26
N LEU A 135 24.95 -10.86 -0.76
CA LEU A 135 23.84 -10.29 0.00
C LEU A 135 22.76 -11.32 0.32
N SER A 136 22.67 -12.42 -0.46
CA SER A 136 21.73 -13.52 -0.20
C SER A 136 21.94 -14.20 1.16
N GLN A 137 23.12 -14.04 1.76
CA GLN A 137 23.45 -14.56 3.09
C GLN A 137 22.71 -13.84 4.21
N LEU A 138 22.32 -12.58 4.00
CA LEU A 138 21.68 -11.73 5.02
C LEU A 138 20.23 -11.40 4.68
N PHE A 139 19.89 -11.32 3.39
CA PHE A 139 18.58 -10.92 2.91
C PHE A 139 17.95 -12.02 2.06
N GLU A 140 16.72 -12.41 2.38
CA GLU A 140 15.92 -13.35 1.56
C GLU A 140 15.76 -12.85 0.12
N TRP A 141 15.60 -11.53 -0.03
CA TRP A 141 15.66 -10.82 -1.31
C TRP A 141 16.02 -9.35 -1.06
N ILE A 142 16.65 -8.71 -2.05
CA ILE A 142 16.94 -7.28 -2.04
C ILE A 142 16.74 -6.69 -3.44
N ASP A 143 15.91 -5.65 -3.56
CA ASP A 143 15.69 -4.93 -4.81
C ASP A 143 16.55 -3.66 -4.84
N LEU A 144 17.65 -3.71 -5.59
CA LEU A 144 18.55 -2.57 -5.78
C LEU A 144 18.21 -1.75 -7.02
N GLU A 145 17.36 -2.27 -7.91
CA GLU A 145 16.95 -1.61 -9.16
C GLU A 145 15.79 -0.64 -8.91
N ARG A 146 14.92 -0.93 -7.94
CA ARG A 146 13.76 -0.10 -7.57
C ARG A 146 13.82 0.33 -6.09
N PRO A 147 14.61 1.36 -5.76
CA PRO A 147 14.69 1.86 -4.38
C PRO A 147 13.36 2.48 -3.93
N LEU A 148 12.92 2.15 -2.71
CA LEU A 148 11.68 2.64 -2.10
C LEU A 148 11.68 4.15 -1.80
N GLY A 149 12.86 4.78 -1.73
CA GLY A 149 13.03 6.22 -1.55
C GLY A 149 14.50 6.62 -1.56
N SER A 150 14.80 7.83 -2.05
CA SER A 150 16.13 8.44 -2.00
C SER A 150 16.16 9.51 -0.91
N ALA A 151 16.38 9.12 0.33
CA ALA A 151 16.54 10.07 1.44
C ALA A 151 17.72 11.04 1.20
N SER A 152 17.67 12.21 1.85
CA SER A 152 18.67 13.29 1.72
C SER A 152 20.11 12.85 2.08
N ILE A 153 20.21 11.84 2.95
CA ILE A 153 21.39 11.00 3.17
C ILE A 153 20.85 9.58 3.08
N SER A 154 21.23 8.85 2.04
CA SER A 154 20.74 7.49 1.79
C SER A 154 21.06 6.57 2.98
N GLN A 155 20.24 5.53 3.23
CA GLN A 155 20.48 4.49 4.25
C GLN A 155 21.85 3.77 4.11
N ILE A 156 22.57 4.06 3.03
CA ILE A 156 23.92 3.65 2.69
C ILE A 156 24.72 4.89 2.27
N GLN A 157 25.82 5.22 2.98
CA GLN A 157 26.59 6.45 2.74
C GLN A 157 27.74 6.27 1.74
N TYR A 158 27.99 7.29 0.90
CA TYR A 158 29.21 7.37 0.10
C TYR A 158 30.44 7.68 0.99
N PRO A 159 31.64 7.12 0.71
CA PRO A 159 32.84 7.31 1.52
C PRO A 159 33.28 8.79 1.71
N ASP A 160 33.05 9.65 0.71
CA ASP A 160 33.59 11.02 0.66
C ASP A 160 32.57 12.12 1.02
N ALA A 161 31.37 11.77 1.48
CA ALA A 161 30.28 12.73 1.67
C ALA A 161 30.52 13.74 2.81
N LEU A 162 31.15 13.30 3.92
CA LEU A 162 31.37 14.15 5.10
C LEU A 162 32.36 15.31 4.85
N PRO A 163 33.55 15.11 4.26
CA PRO A 163 34.48 16.21 3.97
C PRO A 163 33.89 17.29 3.05
N VAL A 164 33.12 16.88 2.03
CA VAL A 164 32.46 17.80 1.09
C VAL A 164 31.44 18.67 1.83
N MET A 165 30.57 18.05 2.64
CA MET A 165 29.52 18.77 3.39
C MET A 165 30.08 19.76 4.41
N VAL A 166 31.22 19.46 5.04
CA VAL A 166 31.88 20.40 5.95
C VAL A 166 32.39 21.64 5.20
N SER A 167 32.93 21.48 3.99
CA SER A 167 33.36 22.61 3.15
C SER A 167 32.19 23.50 2.73
N ASP A 168 31.05 22.90 2.38
CA ASP A 168 29.85 23.64 1.95
C ASP A 168 29.26 24.50 3.06
N LEU A 169 29.29 23.95 4.25
CA LEU A 169 28.75 24.58 5.43
C LEU A 169 29.55 25.84 5.81
N ALA A 170 30.86 25.85 5.56
CA ALA A 170 31.67 27.06 5.73
C ALA A 170 31.19 28.19 4.80
N ASN A 171 30.83 27.87 3.56
CA ASN A 171 30.27 28.84 2.61
C ASN A 171 28.91 29.37 3.05
N VAL A 172 28.02 28.49 3.54
CA VAL A 172 26.70 28.91 4.04
C VAL A 172 26.82 29.71 5.34
N ARG A 173 27.75 29.37 6.24
CA ARG A 173 28.04 30.15 7.44
C ARG A 173 28.51 31.56 7.09
N ALA A 174 29.38 31.71 6.10
CA ALA A 174 29.85 33.01 5.64
C ALA A 174 28.71 33.85 5.03
N ALA A 175 27.83 33.23 4.23
CA ALA A 175 26.63 33.90 3.71
C ALA A 175 25.67 34.32 4.85
N ALA A 176 25.46 33.46 5.84
CA ALA A 176 24.63 33.74 7.01
C ALA A 176 25.19 34.89 7.86
N PHE A 177 26.51 34.94 8.05
CA PHE A 177 27.18 36.06 8.74
C PHE A 177 26.95 37.38 8.01
N PHE A 178 27.15 37.40 6.69
CA PHE A 178 26.89 38.57 5.86
C PHE A 178 25.44 39.05 6.01
N LEU A 179 24.46 38.16 5.82
CA LEU A 179 23.04 38.49 5.93
C LEU A 179 22.63 38.96 7.34
N SER A 180 23.20 38.37 8.39
CA SER A 180 22.94 38.78 9.79
C SER A 180 23.48 40.19 10.11
N LYS A 181 24.46 40.68 9.33
CA LYS A 181 25.03 42.01 9.51
C LYS A 181 24.38 43.07 8.62
N THR A 182 23.86 42.69 7.46
CA THR A 182 23.33 43.65 6.48
C THR A 182 21.81 43.67 6.39
N GLU A 183 21.14 42.51 6.37
CA GLU A 183 19.72 42.41 6.02
C GLU A 183 18.81 42.00 7.19
N LEU A 184 19.28 41.13 8.09
CA LEU A 184 18.46 40.48 9.11
C LEU A 184 18.99 40.74 10.53
N LYS A 185 18.17 41.32 11.41
CA LYS A 185 18.46 41.50 12.84
C LYS A 185 18.22 40.22 13.65
N PHE A 186 18.77 39.11 13.17
CA PHE A 186 18.63 37.79 13.77
C PHE A 186 19.96 37.04 13.64
N ASP A 187 20.35 36.31 14.67
CA ASP A 187 21.61 35.56 14.67
C ASP A 187 21.49 34.26 13.86
N LEU A 188 21.68 34.38 12.54
CA LEU A 188 21.70 33.21 11.64
C LEU A 188 22.98 32.38 11.81
N VAL A 189 24.06 32.97 12.34
CA VAL A 189 25.34 32.27 12.52
C VAL A 189 25.19 31.20 13.59
N SER A 190 24.58 31.53 14.73
CA SER A 190 24.28 30.54 15.77
C SER A 190 23.36 29.42 15.27
N ALA A 191 22.41 29.72 14.38
CA ALA A 191 21.55 28.71 13.77
C ALA A 191 22.34 27.76 12.85
N VAL A 192 23.23 28.29 12.01
CA VAL A 192 24.11 27.49 11.14
C VAL A 192 25.11 26.67 11.96
N ASP A 193 25.60 27.22 13.08
CA ASP A 193 26.53 26.53 13.98
C ASP A 193 25.89 25.36 14.71
N GLU A 194 24.63 25.51 15.11
CA GLU A 194 23.88 24.41 15.70
C GLU A 194 23.56 23.33 14.65
N LEU A 195 23.26 23.71 13.39
CA LEU A 195 23.14 22.77 12.27
C LEU A 195 24.46 22.03 11.99
N ASN A 196 25.61 22.70 12.09
CA ASN A 196 26.93 22.09 11.95
C ASN A 196 27.18 20.97 12.96
N LYS A 197 26.73 21.17 14.20
CA LYS A 197 26.88 20.13 15.24
C LYS A 197 26.03 18.91 14.90
N GLN A 198 24.83 19.10 14.34
CA GLN A 198 23.95 17.99 13.97
C GLN A 198 24.39 17.24 12.74
N ILE A 199 24.90 17.92 11.71
CA ILE A 199 25.26 17.27 10.44
C ILE A 199 26.22 16.10 10.66
N ARG A 200 27.19 16.26 11.58
CA ARG A 200 28.17 15.21 11.93
C ARG A 200 27.52 14.00 12.59
N LEU A 201 26.43 14.21 13.31
CA LEU A 201 25.68 13.16 14.00
C LEU A 201 24.80 12.35 13.02
N GLU A 202 24.45 12.93 11.86
CA GLU A 202 23.71 12.23 10.80
C GLU A 202 24.59 11.22 10.03
N PHE A 203 25.91 11.39 10.08
CA PHE A 203 26.87 10.45 9.47
C PHE A 203 27.16 9.21 10.33
N ASP A 204 26.37 8.98 11.38
CA ASP A 204 26.52 7.83 12.26
C ASP A 204 25.17 7.13 12.46
N PHE A 205 24.88 6.16 11.59
CA PHE A 205 23.64 5.40 11.67
C PHE A 205 23.50 4.55 12.93
N THR A 206 24.59 4.26 13.66
CA THR A 206 24.49 3.62 14.98
C THR A 206 23.85 4.54 16.02
N ARG A 207 24.06 5.86 15.88
CA ARG A 207 23.39 6.85 16.73
C ARG A 207 21.92 6.97 16.33
N GLU A 208 21.64 7.09 15.03
CA GLU A 208 20.27 7.16 14.52
C GLU A 208 19.44 5.96 14.98
N ALA A 209 19.96 4.74 14.79
CA ALA A 209 19.38 3.49 15.26
C ALA A 209 18.99 3.52 16.75
N ARG A 210 19.92 3.91 17.62
CA ARG A 210 19.67 4.00 19.08
C ARG A 210 18.58 5.02 19.41
N VAL A 211 18.60 6.18 18.75
CA VAL A 211 17.58 7.22 18.95
C VAL A 211 16.22 6.72 18.49
N MET A 212 16.14 6.09 17.32
CA MET A 212 14.92 5.53 16.75
C MET A 212 14.30 4.49 17.68
N ASP A 213 15.08 3.51 18.15
CA ASP A 213 14.58 2.47 19.06
C ASP A 213 14.12 3.07 20.41
N THR A 214 14.87 4.04 20.94
CA THR A 214 14.53 4.75 22.19
C THR A 214 13.21 5.52 22.04
N ILE A 215 13.04 6.28 20.95
CA ILE A 215 11.80 7.02 20.69
C ILE A 215 10.64 6.06 20.45
N ALA A 216 10.86 4.97 19.70
CA ALA A 216 9.86 3.94 19.47
C ALA A 216 9.39 3.28 20.78
N ASP A 217 10.27 3.10 21.77
CA ASP A 217 9.90 2.64 23.10
C ASP A 217 9.09 3.66 23.88
N HIS A 218 9.51 4.94 23.87
CA HIS A 218 8.76 6.02 24.54
C HIS A 218 7.37 6.24 23.94
N LEU A 219 7.23 6.04 22.63
CA LEU A 219 5.97 6.22 21.92
C LEU A 219 5.13 4.93 21.82
N ARG A 220 5.59 3.80 22.39
CA ARG A 220 4.85 2.53 22.41
C ARG A 220 3.39 2.67 22.88
N PRO A 221 3.05 3.51 23.89
CA PRO A 221 1.65 3.70 24.27
C PRO A 221 0.77 4.46 23.26
N LEU A 222 1.32 4.90 22.12
CA LEU A 222 0.58 5.48 20.99
C LEU A 222 0.72 4.59 19.73
N SER A 223 1.02 3.30 19.88
CA SER A 223 1.24 2.38 18.76
C SER A 223 -0.01 2.11 17.91
N ASP A 224 -1.19 2.39 18.45
CA ASP A 224 -2.48 2.45 17.75
C ASP A 224 -2.54 3.60 16.73
N ARG A 225 -1.83 4.70 17.00
CA ARG A 225 -1.88 5.95 16.22
C ARG A 225 -0.62 6.20 15.41
N LEU A 226 0.52 5.71 15.89
CA LEU A 226 1.85 6.01 15.39
C LEU A 226 2.59 4.73 15.04
N THR A 227 3.42 4.81 14.00
CA THR A 227 4.33 3.71 13.63
C THR A 227 5.73 4.27 13.51
N ILE A 228 6.67 3.61 14.20
CA ILE A 228 8.09 3.99 14.21
C ILE A 228 8.88 2.74 13.85
N PRO A 229 9.85 2.83 12.92
CA PRO A 229 10.65 1.68 12.57
C PRO A 229 11.46 1.16 13.78
N ARG A 230 11.81 -0.11 13.73
CA ARG A 230 12.70 -0.78 14.68
C ARG A 230 13.95 -1.24 13.97
N THR A 231 15.10 -1.09 14.60
CA THR A 231 16.36 -1.55 14.01
C THR A 231 16.45 -3.07 13.98
N VAL A 232 17.18 -3.61 13.01
CA VAL A 232 17.51 -5.05 12.98
C VAL A 232 18.89 -5.25 13.62
N GLY A 233 18.91 -5.96 14.76
CA GLY A 233 20.13 -6.21 15.51
C GLY A 233 21.21 -6.91 14.68
N GLY A 234 22.46 -6.46 14.81
CA GLY A 234 23.60 -7.01 14.07
C GLY A 234 23.78 -6.49 12.64
N LEU A 235 22.81 -5.76 12.09
CA LEU A 235 22.83 -5.24 10.71
C LEU A 235 22.86 -3.70 10.64
N VAL A 236 23.35 -3.06 11.70
CA VAL A 236 23.53 -1.60 11.76
C VAL A 236 25.01 -1.28 11.91
N THR A 237 25.54 -0.45 11.00
CA THR A 237 26.90 0.07 11.06
C THR A 237 26.86 1.61 11.12
N ARG A 238 28.02 2.27 11.02
CA ARG A 238 28.02 3.75 10.92
C ARG A 238 27.48 4.24 9.57
N ARG A 239 27.56 3.40 8.52
CA ARG A 239 27.22 3.76 7.14
C ARG A 239 26.10 2.92 6.51
N ALA A 240 25.60 1.89 7.19
CA ALA A 240 24.41 1.12 6.79
C ALA A 240 23.38 1.03 7.94
N LEU A 241 22.10 1.28 7.64
CA LEU A 241 20.98 1.14 8.59
C LEU A 241 19.94 0.16 8.05
N VAL A 242 19.78 -0.98 8.74
CA VAL A 242 18.69 -1.95 8.46
C VAL A 242 17.62 -1.84 9.54
N MET A 243 16.36 -1.70 9.13
CA MET A 243 15.21 -1.50 10.02
C MET A 243 13.93 -2.11 9.43
N SER A 244 12.92 -2.29 10.28
CA SER A 244 11.58 -2.74 9.87
C SER A 244 10.95 -1.77 8.88
N PHE A 245 10.30 -2.32 7.85
CA PHE A 245 9.55 -1.51 6.89
C PHE A 245 8.31 -0.87 7.55
N VAL A 246 8.05 0.40 7.24
CA VAL A 246 6.84 1.12 7.69
C VAL A 246 5.89 1.25 6.51
N GLU A 247 4.76 0.54 6.58
CA GLU A 247 3.72 0.63 5.54
C GLU A 247 2.98 1.98 5.59
N GLY A 248 3.00 2.71 4.48
CA GLY A 248 2.21 3.92 4.33
C GLY A 248 2.49 4.68 3.04
N VAL A 249 1.65 5.67 2.76
CA VAL A 249 1.79 6.58 1.62
C VAL A 249 2.43 7.88 2.13
N PRO A 250 3.48 8.44 1.48
CA PRO A 250 4.04 9.73 1.86
C PRO A 250 2.97 10.82 1.96
N LEU A 251 3.06 11.70 2.95
CA LEU A 251 2.02 12.71 3.23
C LEU A 251 1.70 13.59 2.02
N LEU A 252 2.70 13.94 1.22
CA LEU A 252 2.52 14.74 0.01
C LEU A 252 1.67 14.02 -1.04
N GLU A 253 1.85 12.71 -1.24
CA GLU A 253 1.02 11.90 -2.13
C GLU A 253 -0.36 11.61 -1.53
N ALA A 254 -0.42 11.40 -0.21
CA ALA A 254 -1.66 11.18 0.51
C ALA A 254 -2.62 12.38 0.35
N SER A 255 -2.09 13.60 0.24
CA SER A 255 -2.89 14.81 0.00
C SER A 255 -3.73 14.73 -1.29
N ALA A 256 -3.20 14.13 -2.36
CA ALA A 256 -3.91 13.94 -3.63
C ALA A 256 -5.00 12.85 -3.54
N LYS A 257 -4.80 11.84 -2.70
CA LYS A 257 -5.82 10.81 -2.40
C LYS A 257 -6.94 11.39 -1.52
N VAL A 258 -6.57 12.17 -0.49
CA VAL A 258 -7.50 12.88 0.41
C VAL A 258 -8.34 13.92 -0.32
N ALA A 259 -7.84 14.48 -1.44
CA ALA A 259 -8.62 15.37 -2.31
C ALA A 259 -9.83 14.69 -2.99
N LYS A 260 -9.86 13.35 -3.06
CA LYS A 260 -10.99 12.59 -3.63
C LYS A 260 -12.10 12.30 -2.60
N LEU A 261 -11.84 12.54 -1.32
CA LEU A 261 -12.82 12.38 -0.25
C LEU A 261 -13.85 13.53 -0.24
N SER A 262 -15.02 13.27 0.34
CA SER A 262 -16.04 14.29 0.58
C SER A 262 -15.46 15.45 1.41
N PRO A 263 -15.99 16.68 1.28
CA PRO A 263 -15.44 17.85 1.99
C PRO A 263 -15.32 17.65 3.50
N LEU A 264 -16.30 17.00 4.13
CA LEU A 264 -16.31 16.73 5.56
C LEU A 264 -15.28 15.66 5.95
N ALA A 265 -15.22 14.54 5.24
CA ALA A 265 -14.25 13.47 5.49
C ALA A 265 -12.81 13.96 5.29
N ARG A 266 -12.60 14.82 4.29
CA ARG A 266 -11.32 15.48 4.01
C ARG A 266 -10.86 16.33 5.19
N GLU A 267 -11.75 17.15 5.74
CA GLU A 267 -11.43 18.02 6.89
C GLU A 267 -11.12 17.20 8.14
N THR A 268 -11.93 16.18 8.44
CA THR A 268 -11.69 15.27 9.56
C THR A 268 -10.37 14.53 9.42
N ALA A 269 -10.04 14.00 8.24
CA ALA A 269 -8.80 13.28 7.99
C ALA A 269 -7.57 14.18 8.16
N LYS A 270 -7.59 15.39 7.58
CA LYS A 270 -6.52 16.39 7.76
C LYS A 270 -6.29 16.70 9.24
N ARG A 271 -7.37 16.97 9.98
CA ARG A 271 -7.30 17.31 11.40
C ARG A 271 -6.79 16.16 12.25
N LEU A 272 -7.18 14.92 11.92
CA LEU A 272 -6.72 13.72 12.59
C LEU A 272 -5.20 13.51 12.40
N ILE A 273 -4.72 13.61 11.16
CA ILE A 273 -3.28 13.47 10.85
C ILE A 273 -2.47 14.52 11.61
N LEU A 274 -2.87 15.79 11.52
CA LEU A 274 -2.18 16.89 12.20
C LEU A 274 -2.17 16.70 13.72
N THR A 275 -3.30 16.24 14.28
CA THR A 275 -3.41 15.92 15.72
C THR A 275 -2.44 14.80 16.10
N ARG A 276 -2.37 13.70 15.36
CA ARG A 276 -1.46 12.57 15.67
C ARG A 276 0.01 12.95 15.57
N VAL A 277 0.40 13.70 14.54
CA VAL A 277 1.78 14.20 14.39
C VAL A 277 2.15 15.10 15.58
N SER A 278 1.29 16.05 15.93
CA SER A 278 1.51 16.96 17.07
C SER A 278 1.53 16.21 18.41
N GLU A 279 0.69 15.19 18.60
CA GLU A 279 0.68 14.35 19.80
C GLU A 279 2.02 13.61 19.96
N ALA A 280 2.57 13.06 18.88
CA ALA A 280 3.89 12.42 18.87
C ALA A 280 4.97 13.38 19.35
N TYR A 281 5.04 14.59 18.78
CA TYR A 281 6.02 15.60 19.16
C TYR A 281 5.87 16.10 20.59
N GLY A 282 4.63 16.34 21.04
CA GLY A 282 4.36 16.73 22.41
C GLY A 282 4.91 15.69 23.39
N ARG A 283 4.70 14.41 23.10
CA ARG A 283 5.16 13.33 23.97
C ARG A 283 6.69 13.14 23.93
N MET A 284 7.32 13.27 22.76
CA MET A 284 8.77 13.24 22.64
C MET A 284 9.44 14.39 23.42
N ILE A 285 8.96 15.63 23.23
CA ILE A 285 9.54 16.83 23.85
C ILE A 285 9.31 16.87 25.36
N PHE A 286 8.09 16.57 25.83
CA PHE A 286 7.72 16.73 27.24
C PHE A 286 7.91 15.47 28.08
N GLY A 287 7.90 14.29 27.46
CA GLY A 287 8.12 13.01 28.15
C GLY A 287 9.56 12.85 28.61
N GLU A 288 10.45 12.46 27.69
CA GLU A 288 11.88 12.25 27.98
C GLU A 288 12.78 13.35 27.40
N GLY A 289 12.22 14.29 26.62
CA GLY A 289 12.99 15.38 26.02
C GLY A 289 13.83 14.96 24.81
N LEU A 290 13.78 13.68 24.41
CA LEU A 290 14.40 13.18 23.19
C LEU A 290 13.39 13.23 22.05
N PHE A 291 13.67 14.02 21.02
CA PHE A 291 12.80 14.15 19.87
C PHE A 291 13.57 14.17 18.55
N GLN A 292 12.92 13.63 17.54
CA GLN A 292 13.32 13.75 16.13
C GLN A 292 13.12 15.20 15.67
N ALA A 293 13.98 15.73 14.83
CA ALA A 293 13.95 17.14 14.46
C ALA A 293 13.86 17.40 12.95
N ASP A 294 13.64 16.37 12.12
CA ASP A 294 13.54 16.48 10.66
C ASP A 294 12.21 15.91 10.11
N GLY A 295 11.09 16.30 10.70
CA GLY A 295 9.77 15.75 10.34
C GLY A 295 9.18 16.29 9.05
N HIS A 296 9.99 16.63 8.04
CA HIS A 296 9.46 17.17 6.79
C HIS A 296 8.40 16.23 6.17
N PRO A 297 7.46 16.71 5.35
CA PRO A 297 6.35 15.89 4.84
C PRO A 297 6.76 14.56 4.17
N GLY A 298 7.93 14.46 3.54
CA GLY A 298 8.46 13.21 2.99
C GLY A 298 8.83 12.13 4.03
N ASN A 299 9.08 12.50 5.28
CA ASN A 299 9.39 11.58 6.39
C ASN A 299 8.14 11.23 7.21
N ILE A 300 6.96 11.67 6.76
CA ILE A 300 5.68 11.37 7.36
C ILE A 300 4.90 10.45 6.41
N LEU A 301 4.69 9.22 6.83
CA LEU A 301 3.89 8.23 6.10
C LEU A 301 2.49 8.14 6.70
N ILE A 302 1.48 8.01 5.84
CA ILE A 302 0.10 7.78 6.23
C ILE A 302 -0.26 6.34 5.94
N GLY A 303 -0.36 5.54 6.99
CA GLY A 303 -0.76 4.15 6.97
C GLY A 303 -2.28 3.98 7.03
N ARG A 304 -2.72 2.71 7.01
CA ARG A 304 -4.15 2.35 7.14
C ARG A 304 -4.75 2.90 8.44
N GLY A 305 -6.03 3.30 8.41
CA GLY A 305 -6.73 3.91 9.55
C GLY A 305 -6.22 5.30 9.94
N GLY A 306 -5.44 5.95 9.05
CA GLY A 306 -4.81 7.25 9.30
C GLY A 306 -3.61 7.19 10.26
N ARG A 307 -3.06 6.00 10.54
CA ARG A 307 -1.85 5.87 11.37
C ARG A 307 -0.71 6.67 10.76
N VAL A 308 0.07 7.33 11.62
CA VAL A 308 1.16 8.20 11.19
C VAL A 308 2.50 7.49 11.41
N GLY A 309 3.18 7.17 10.32
CA GLY A 309 4.56 6.70 10.31
C GLY A 309 5.53 7.88 10.37
N LEU A 310 6.48 7.85 11.31
CA LEU A 310 7.56 8.85 11.39
C LEU A 310 8.89 8.18 11.03
N LEU A 311 9.59 8.76 10.07
CA LEU A 311 10.89 8.29 9.57
C LEU A 311 12.00 9.31 9.85
N ASP A 312 13.25 8.91 9.57
CA ASP A 312 14.48 9.71 9.65
C ASP A 312 14.74 10.27 11.05
N TYR A 313 15.59 9.57 11.80
CA TYR A 313 15.97 9.92 13.16
C TYR A 313 17.41 10.46 13.23
N GLY A 314 18.03 10.71 12.07
CA GLY A 314 19.40 11.20 11.96
C GLY A 314 19.56 12.53 12.68
N GLN A 315 18.62 13.46 12.44
CA GLN A 315 18.51 14.70 13.20
C GLN A 315 17.63 14.52 14.42
N SER A 316 18.26 14.57 15.60
CA SER A 316 17.56 14.40 16.87
C SER A 316 18.22 15.21 17.98
N LYS A 317 17.41 15.65 18.94
CA LYS A 317 17.86 16.49 20.04
C LYS A 317 17.37 15.92 21.37
N GLN A 318 18.27 15.88 22.34
CA GLN A 318 17.94 15.70 23.75
C GLN A 318 17.85 17.09 24.39
N LEU A 319 16.66 17.46 24.87
CA LEU A 319 16.44 18.71 25.56
C LEU A 319 16.85 18.59 27.03
N PRO A 320 17.69 19.50 27.57
CA PRO A 320 18.03 19.45 28.99
C PRO A 320 16.80 19.73 29.87
N ASP A 321 16.76 19.12 31.05
CA ASP A 321 15.59 19.16 31.94
C ASP A 321 15.13 20.57 32.31
N LYS A 322 16.07 21.48 32.57
CA LYS A 322 15.77 22.87 32.92
C LYS A 322 15.05 23.58 31.79
N GLN A 323 15.56 23.45 30.56
CA GLN A 323 14.95 24.00 29.35
C GLN A 323 13.61 23.33 29.05
N ARG A 324 13.50 22.01 29.22
CA ARG A 324 12.25 21.25 29.05
C ARG A 324 11.15 21.74 29.99
N GLN A 325 11.49 21.95 31.27
CA GLN A 325 10.55 22.48 32.27
C GLN A 325 10.17 23.94 31.99
N ALA A 326 11.12 24.78 31.62
CA ALA A 326 10.85 26.17 31.24
C ALA A 326 9.92 26.24 30.02
N PHE A 327 10.14 25.39 29.02
CA PHE A 327 9.28 25.31 27.85
C PHE A 327 7.89 24.78 28.19
N ALA A 328 7.78 23.77 29.06
CA ALA A 328 6.50 23.27 29.55
C ALA A 328 5.69 24.37 30.24
N LYS A 329 6.35 25.22 31.04
CA LYS A 329 5.71 26.37 31.69
C LYS A 329 5.21 27.39 30.66
N LEU A 330 6.01 27.71 29.64
CA LEU A 330 5.59 28.58 28.54
C LEU A 330 4.36 28.03 27.81
N VAL A 331 4.33 26.73 27.48
CA VAL A 331 3.17 26.09 26.82
C VAL A 331 1.90 26.20 27.66
N VAL A 332 1.98 26.00 28.98
CA VAL A 332 0.83 26.17 29.87
C VAL A 332 0.35 27.62 29.90
N CYS A 333 1.26 28.60 29.89
CA CYS A 333 0.93 30.03 29.82
C CYS A 333 0.28 30.40 28.48
N LEU A 334 0.82 29.94 27.35
CA LEU A 334 0.26 30.14 26.01
C LEU A 334 -1.15 29.54 25.87
N ASN A 335 -1.41 28.40 26.51
CA ASN A 335 -2.74 27.81 26.54
C ASN A 335 -3.74 28.64 27.36
N LYS A 336 -3.29 29.30 28.44
CA LYS A 336 -4.13 30.17 29.29
C LYS A 336 -4.35 31.57 28.73
N GLY A 337 -3.43 32.07 27.90
CA GLY A 337 -3.59 33.33 27.17
C GLY A 337 -3.36 34.62 27.97
N ARG A 338 -2.81 34.56 29.19
CA ARG A 338 -2.52 35.77 30.00
C ARG A 338 -1.18 36.38 29.59
N ALA A 339 -1.19 37.58 29.01
CA ALA A 339 0.00 38.23 28.42
C ALA A 339 1.18 38.35 29.41
N HIS A 340 0.93 38.80 30.63
CA HIS A 340 1.97 38.92 31.66
C HIS A 340 2.64 37.56 32.00
N ASP A 341 1.85 36.50 32.13
CA ASP A 341 2.36 35.16 32.41
C ASP A 341 3.20 34.62 31.24
N ILE A 342 2.76 34.86 30.01
CA ILE A 342 3.45 34.44 28.79
C ILE A 342 4.79 35.18 28.67
N SER A 343 4.78 36.51 28.85
CA SER A 343 6.00 37.34 28.83
C SER A 343 7.02 36.88 29.89
N SER A 344 6.56 36.61 31.12
CA SER A 344 7.43 36.10 32.19
C SER A 344 7.99 34.70 31.87
N ALA A 345 7.16 33.79 31.35
CA ALA A 345 7.58 32.44 30.99
C ALA A 345 8.56 32.44 29.81
N LEU A 346 8.38 33.33 28.83
CA LEU A 346 9.30 33.52 27.70
C LEU A 346 10.68 34.01 28.19
N GLY A 347 10.70 34.92 29.17
CA GLY A 347 11.93 35.33 29.83
C GLY A 347 12.62 34.19 30.59
N GLN A 348 11.85 33.37 31.33
CA GLN A 348 12.38 32.18 32.04
C GLN A 348 12.93 31.11 31.11
N LEU A 349 12.40 31.00 29.88
CA LEU A 349 12.96 30.15 28.84
C LEU A 349 14.36 30.62 28.38
N GLY A 350 14.69 31.91 28.61
CA GLY A 350 15.96 32.51 28.25
C GLY A 350 15.90 33.36 26.97
N VAL A 351 14.70 33.74 26.52
CA VAL A 351 14.51 34.64 25.37
C VAL A 351 14.48 36.08 25.87
N VAL A 352 15.52 36.84 25.53
CA VAL A 352 15.69 38.25 25.92
C VAL A 352 15.44 39.14 24.71
N THR A 353 14.62 40.16 24.90
CA THR A 353 14.26 41.15 23.89
C THR A 353 14.79 42.53 24.30
N GLU A 354 15.18 43.36 23.33
CA GLU A 354 15.68 44.72 23.60
C GLU A 354 14.65 45.60 24.30
N ARG A 355 13.37 45.44 23.95
CA ARG A 355 12.24 46.09 24.63
C ARG A 355 11.55 45.09 25.55
N SER A 356 11.23 45.52 26.77
CA SER A 356 10.51 44.71 27.76
C SER A 356 9.01 45.04 27.78
N ASP A 357 8.38 45.02 26.60
CA ASP A 357 6.95 45.22 26.42
C ASP A 357 6.21 43.85 26.53
N PRO A 358 5.34 43.63 27.54
CA PRO A 358 4.63 42.36 27.74
C PRO A 358 3.77 41.92 26.56
N GLU A 359 3.12 42.86 25.88
CA GLU A 359 2.24 42.62 24.74
C GLU A 359 3.07 42.13 23.54
N LEU A 360 4.16 42.85 23.23
CA LEU A 360 5.08 42.49 22.16
C LEU A 360 5.76 41.13 22.40
N ARG A 361 6.17 40.85 23.64
CA ARG A 361 6.75 39.55 24.01
C ARG A 361 5.73 38.42 23.92
N THR A 362 4.47 38.69 24.21
CA THR A 362 3.38 37.73 24.04
C THR A 362 3.15 37.41 22.56
N GLU A 363 3.13 38.44 21.70
CA GLU A 363 3.03 38.29 20.24
C GLU A 363 4.19 37.43 19.69
N MET A 364 5.41 37.70 20.14
CA MET A 364 6.58 36.86 19.80
C MET A 364 6.43 35.42 20.29
N ALA A 365 5.98 35.21 21.53
CA ALA A 365 5.80 33.86 22.07
C ALA A 365 4.80 33.04 21.25
N TYR A 366 3.68 33.65 20.84
CA TYR A 366 2.73 33.00 19.93
C TYR A 366 3.34 32.70 18.57
N GLY A 367 4.09 33.64 18.00
CA GLY A 367 4.73 33.44 16.69
C GLY A 367 5.87 32.42 16.69
N MET A 368 6.54 32.22 17.82
CA MET A 368 7.67 31.30 17.94
C MET A 368 7.24 29.91 18.43
N PHE A 369 6.35 29.82 19.41
CA PHE A 369 6.10 28.59 20.16
C PHE A 369 4.65 28.08 20.11
N ASP A 370 3.79 28.68 19.26
CA ASP A 370 2.44 28.18 18.99
C ASP A 370 2.10 28.32 17.50
N THR A 371 1.23 27.47 16.98
CA THR A 371 0.83 27.53 15.56
C THR A 371 -0.16 28.67 15.27
N ARG A 372 -0.77 29.27 16.30
CA ARG A 372 -1.74 30.38 16.17
C ARG A 372 -1.11 31.73 15.77
N GLY A 373 0.18 31.94 16.04
CA GLY A 373 0.88 33.18 15.68
C GLY A 373 1.80 32.98 14.48
N LYS A 374 2.15 34.07 13.78
CA LYS A 374 3.17 34.08 12.74
C LYS A 374 4.16 35.20 13.02
N VAL A 375 5.45 34.92 12.79
CA VAL A 375 6.50 35.94 12.79
C VAL A 375 7.18 35.88 11.43
N ASP A 376 6.87 36.84 10.58
CA ASP A 376 7.51 37.01 9.28
C ASP A 376 8.68 38.00 9.44
N PRO A 377 9.94 37.59 9.25
CA PRO A 377 11.09 38.47 9.40
C PRO A 377 11.22 39.51 8.27
N PHE A 378 10.47 39.37 7.16
CA PHE A 378 10.47 40.32 6.04
C PHE A 378 9.33 41.32 6.12
N ASP A 379 8.25 41.02 6.86
CA ASP A 379 7.19 41.99 7.15
C ASP A 379 7.75 43.23 7.89
N PRO A 380 7.50 44.47 7.41
CA PRO A 380 7.93 45.70 8.10
C PRO A 380 7.33 45.86 9.51
N ASN A 381 6.15 45.28 9.79
CA ASN A 381 5.46 45.35 11.08
C ASN A 381 5.79 44.16 12.02
N SER A 382 6.71 43.29 11.61
CA SER A 382 7.10 42.10 12.37
C SER A 382 7.50 42.40 13.82
N PRO A 383 7.08 41.59 14.81
CA PRO A 383 7.49 41.74 16.20
C PRO A 383 9.01 41.79 16.38
N ILE A 384 9.76 40.96 15.62
CA ILE A 384 11.22 40.88 15.67
C ILE A 384 11.89 42.16 15.14
N LYS A 385 11.23 42.93 14.27
CA LYS A 385 11.73 44.25 13.83
C LYS A 385 11.40 45.35 14.84
N ARG A 386 10.26 45.24 15.54
CA ARG A 386 9.82 46.21 16.57
C ARG A 386 10.63 46.08 17.87
N SER A 387 11.12 44.89 18.20
CA SER A 387 12.11 44.66 19.26
C SER A 387 13.00 43.49 18.87
N ALA A 388 14.31 43.70 18.78
CA ALA A 388 15.22 42.61 18.45
C ALA A 388 15.28 41.59 19.60
N ILE A 389 15.57 40.34 19.25
CA ILE A 389 15.89 39.28 20.20
C ILE A 389 17.41 39.32 20.40
N SER A 390 17.84 39.77 21.58
CA SER A 390 19.27 39.90 21.91
C SER A 390 19.88 38.58 22.39
N THR A 391 19.07 37.67 22.92
CA THR A 391 19.52 36.35 23.36
C THR A 391 18.43 35.31 23.09
N PHE A 392 18.82 34.21 22.45
CA PHE A 392 17.94 33.08 22.19
C PHE A 392 18.63 31.76 22.63
N PRO A 393 17.96 30.88 23.40
CA PRO A 393 18.55 29.62 23.83
C PRO A 393 18.81 28.68 22.64
N PRO A 394 20.04 28.18 22.43
CA PRO A 394 20.35 27.34 21.26
C PRO A 394 19.51 26.07 21.16
N ASP A 395 19.20 25.42 22.29
CA ASP A 395 18.39 24.20 22.30
C ASP A 395 16.95 24.41 21.81
N MET A 396 16.45 25.65 21.85
CA MET A 396 15.11 25.99 21.38
C MET A 396 15.00 26.12 19.87
N PHE A 397 16.11 26.13 19.11
CA PHE A 397 16.05 26.16 17.64
C PHE A 397 15.36 24.93 17.05
N PHE A 398 15.56 23.75 17.66
CA PHE A 398 14.89 22.52 17.21
C PHE A 398 13.42 22.47 17.62
N VAL A 399 13.08 23.02 18.79
CA VAL A 399 11.68 23.17 19.21
C VAL A 399 10.94 24.12 18.27
N LEU A 400 11.57 25.25 17.89
CA LEU A 400 11.05 26.14 16.86
C LEU A 400 10.81 25.37 15.57
N ARG A 401 11.77 24.55 15.12
CA ARG A 401 11.62 23.74 13.90
C ARG A 401 10.40 22.81 13.94
N VAL A 402 10.14 22.16 15.07
CA VAL A 402 8.95 21.31 15.25
C VAL A 402 7.66 22.11 15.19
N VAL A 403 7.58 23.24 15.90
CA VAL A 403 6.38 24.11 15.87
C VAL A 403 6.12 24.62 14.46
N GLN A 404 7.18 24.97 13.73
CA GLN A 404 7.09 25.46 12.35
C GLN A 404 6.66 24.38 11.37
N LEU A 405 7.16 23.15 11.52
CA LEU A 405 6.66 22.01 10.77
C LEU A 405 5.15 21.85 10.97
N LEU A 406 4.70 21.84 12.22
CA LEU A 406 3.28 21.69 12.54
C LEU A 406 2.44 22.85 11.99
N ARG A 407 2.99 24.08 11.97
CA ARG A 407 2.36 25.22 11.32
C ARG A 407 2.24 25.03 9.82
N GLY A 408 3.33 24.67 9.14
CA GLY A 408 3.35 24.42 7.70
C GLY A 408 2.40 23.29 7.28
N LEU A 409 2.30 22.24 8.10
CA LEU A 409 1.31 21.17 7.91
C LEU A 409 -0.12 21.68 8.09
N ALA A 410 -0.39 22.47 9.14
CA ALA A 410 -1.70 23.06 9.37
C ALA A 410 -2.13 23.97 8.21
N ASP A 411 -1.26 24.89 7.79
CA ASP A 411 -1.49 25.80 6.68
C ASP A 411 -1.68 25.06 5.35
N GLY A 412 -0.80 24.09 5.06
CA GLY A 412 -0.90 23.26 3.86
C GLY A 412 -2.17 22.40 3.82
N MET A 413 -2.71 22.03 4.98
CA MET A 413 -3.99 21.35 5.11
C MET A 413 -5.19 22.32 5.12
N GLY A 414 -4.98 23.62 5.25
CA GLY A 414 -6.05 24.63 5.34
C GLY A 414 -6.66 24.78 6.74
N ILE A 415 -6.01 24.24 7.77
CA ILE A 415 -6.46 24.28 9.17
C ILE A 415 -5.88 25.51 9.86
N ARG A 416 -6.67 26.57 10.01
CA ARG A 416 -6.21 27.86 10.55
C ARG A 416 -6.34 27.99 12.08
N ASP A 417 -7.14 27.14 12.72
CA ASP A 417 -7.49 27.21 14.14
C ASP A 417 -6.66 26.26 15.03
N PHE A 418 -5.61 25.66 14.49
CA PHE A 418 -4.79 24.68 15.19
C PHE A 418 -3.83 25.34 16.20
N SER A 419 -3.73 24.80 17.41
CA SER A 419 -2.81 25.26 18.45
C SER A 419 -2.03 24.10 19.06
N CYS A 420 -0.72 24.09 18.83
CA CYS A 420 0.20 23.16 19.48
C CYS A 420 0.20 23.37 21.00
N ALA A 421 0.17 24.62 21.48
CA ALA A 421 0.17 24.89 22.91
C ALA A 421 -1.07 24.30 23.61
N ARG A 422 -2.24 24.37 22.97
CA ARG A 422 -3.47 23.75 23.48
C ARG A 422 -3.34 22.23 23.56
N GLN A 423 -2.83 21.62 22.49
CA GLN A 423 -2.69 20.17 22.43
C GLN A 423 -1.60 19.62 23.36
N TRP A 424 -0.52 20.38 23.56
CA TRP A 424 0.61 19.97 24.39
C TRP A 424 0.44 20.29 25.88
N ALA A 425 -0.56 21.11 26.24
CA ALA A 425 -0.81 21.48 27.64
C ALA A 425 -0.92 20.29 28.61
N PRO A 426 -1.56 19.15 28.27
CA PRO A 426 -1.57 17.97 29.14
C PRO A 426 -0.16 17.42 29.41
N PHE A 427 0.67 17.24 28.38
CA PHE A 427 2.03 16.73 28.51
C PHE A 427 2.92 17.70 29.30
N ALA A 428 2.82 19.00 28.99
CA ALA A 428 3.56 20.05 29.70
C ALA A 428 3.22 20.10 31.19
N ARG A 429 1.94 19.95 31.57
CA ARG A 429 1.53 19.87 32.97
C ARG A 429 2.10 18.63 33.67
N ASP A 430 2.11 17.49 32.99
CA ASP A 430 2.69 16.26 33.53
C ASP A 430 4.19 16.43 33.82
N THR A 431 4.96 16.99 32.88
CA THR A 431 6.40 17.30 33.06
C THR A 431 6.65 18.17 34.30
N LEU A 432 5.87 19.23 34.48
CA LEU A 432 5.99 20.12 35.64
C LEU A 432 5.63 19.40 36.94
N SER A 433 4.62 18.52 36.92
CA SER A 433 4.23 17.74 38.10
C SER A 433 5.28 16.72 38.52
N ARG A 434 5.95 16.07 37.55
CA ARG A 434 7.05 15.12 37.80
C ARG A 434 8.25 15.83 38.42
N ALA A 435 8.61 17.02 37.90
CA ALA A 435 9.68 17.84 38.45
C ALA A 435 9.41 18.25 39.92
N GLN A 436 8.17 18.56 40.26
CA GLN A 436 7.77 18.87 41.65
C GLN A 436 7.87 17.66 42.58
N ARG A 437 7.47 16.46 42.14
CA ARG A 437 7.57 15.22 42.93
C ARG A 437 9.03 14.83 43.21
N CYS A 438 9.91 14.96 42.22
CA CYS A 438 11.34 14.67 42.40
C CYS A 438 12.04 15.68 43.34
N ASN A 439 11.58 16.93 43.37
CA ASN A 439 12.09 17.93 44.34
C ASN A 439 11.53 17.73 45.77
N GLY A 440 10.38 17.08 45.93
CA GLY A 440 9.78 16.77 47.24
C GLY A 440 10.29 15.50 47.91
N GLY A 441 10.98 14.63 47.18
CA GLY A 441 11.41 13.29 47.62
C GLY A 441 12.92 13.13 47.79
N ARG A 442 13.59 13.97 48.59
CA ARG A 442 14.95 13.63 49.07
C ARG A 442 14.85 12.61 50.21
N ARG A 443 14.80 11.31 49.88
CA ARG A 443 15.41 10.21 50.66
C ARG A 443 15.28 8.88 49.90
N GLY A 444 16.40 8.48 49.29
CA GLY A 444 16.82 7.10 49.09
C GLY A 444 16.08 6.25 48.07
N LEU A 445 16.57 6.21 46.82
CA LEU A 445 16.78 4.96 46.06
C LEU A 445 17.64 5.24 44.81
N ARG A 446 18.43 4.23 44.44
CA ARG A 446 19.65 4.28 43.62
C ARG A 446 19.49 4.95 42.25
N HIS A 447 20.34 5.93 41.97
CA HIS A 447 20.62 6.43 40.62
C HIS A 447 21.24 5.30 39.78
N VAL A 448 20.53 4.85 38.75
CA VAL A 448 21.16 4.18 37.61
C VAL A 448 21.85 5.28 36.80
N PHE A 449 23.17 5.38 36.93
CA PHE A 449 24.02 6.24 36.11
C PHE A 449 23.97 5.76 34.67
N TRP A 450 23.38 6.55 33.77
CA TRP A 450 23.71 6.49 32.34
C TRP A 450 24.90 7.43 32.12
N PRO A 451 26.03 7.00 31.55
CA PRO A 451 27.19 7.88 31.40
C PRO A 451 26.84 9.01 30.42
N PRO A 452 27.32 10.24 30.66
CA PRO A 452 27.19 11.33 29.71
C PRO A 452 27.93 10.97 28.42
N LEU A 453 27.32 11.27 27.26
CA LEU A 453 27.97 11.25 25.94
C LEU A 453 29.06 12.33 25.90
N GLY A 454 30.18 12.04 26.56
CA GLY A 454 31.37 12.87 26.66
C GLY A 454 32.34 12.54 25.53
N ILE A 455 32.65 13.58 24.77
CA ILE A 455 33.72 13.65 23.78
C ILE A 455 35.06 13.33 24.47
N ASN A 456 35.72 12.25 24.05
CA ASN A 456 37.15 12.07 24.29
C ASN A 456 37.90 12.26 22.97
N VAL A 457 38.47 13.45 22.82
CA VAL A 457 39.56 13.73 21.88
C VAL A 457 40.85 13.42 22.64
N MET A 458 41.61 12.40 22.22
CA MET A 458 43.05 12.36 22.46
C MET A 458 43.78 11.52 21.40
N PRO A 459 45.07 11.81 21.16
CA PRO A 459 45.66 11.81 19.81
C PRO A 459 46.41 10.54 19.42
N LEU A 460 46.57 10.37 18.11
CA LEU A 460 47.41 9.37 17.45
C LEU A 460 48.87 9.40 17.94
N GLN A 461 49.38 8.26 18.40
CA GLN A 461 50.80 7.89 18.31
C GLN A 461 50.97 6.39 17.96
N LEU A 462 51.52 6.16 16.75
CA LEU A 462 52.51 5.16 16.31
C LEU A 462 52.42 3.67 16.76
N PHE A 463 52.14 2.78 15.78
CA PHE A 463 52.63 1.39 15.44
C PHE A 463 53.39 0.50 16.48
N PRO A 464 53.57 -0.86 16.30
CA PRO A 464 53.10 -1.82 15.27
C PRO A 464 52.59 -3.20 15.80
N TRP A 465 52.20 -4.09 14.87
CA TRP A 465 51.79 -5.49 15.02
C TRP A 465 52.79 -6.41 15.76
N ARG A 466 52.30 -7.32 16.64
CA ARG A 466 52.71 -8.74 16.79
C ARG A 466 51.91 -9.50 17.87
N SER A 467 51.43 -10.69 17.48
CA SER A 467 51.34 -11.95 18.25
C SER A 467 50.58 -12.01 19.58
N VAL A 468 49.46 -12.74 19.60
CA VAL A 468 49.00 -13.48 20.79
C VAL A 468 48.62 -14.91 20.40
N ALA A 469 49.47 -15.85 20.81
CA ALA A 469 49.18 -17.26 20.93
C ALA A 469 49.62 -17.72 22.32
N ARG A 470 48.73 -18.51 22.96
CA ARG A 470 48.91 -19.39 24.13
C ARG A 470 49.07 -18.79 25.52
N TYR A 471 48.09 -19.08 26.37
CA TYR A 471 48.14 -20.05 27.49
C TYR A 471 46.66 -20.42 27.81
N SER A 472 46.09 -21.61 27.51
CA SER A 472 46.21 -22.96 28.13
C SER A 472 45.90 -22.93 29.64
N ARG A 473 45.08 -23.75 30.32
CA ARG A 473 44.46 -25.10 30.24
C ARG A 473 43.36 -25.12 31.35
N GLN A 474 42.30 -25.95 31.35
CA GLN A 474 42.21 -27.39 31.68
C GLN A 474 40.77 -27.84 31.31
N ALA A 475 40.50 -28.81 30.43
CA ALA A 475 40.75 -30.28 30.49
C ALA A 475 39.74 -31.02 31.39
N THR A 476 39.07 -32.14 31.06
CA THR A 476 38.77 -32.91 29.84
C THR A 476 37.70 -33.94 30.27
N LEU A 477 36.81 -34.36 29.37
CA LEU A 477 35.94 -35.54 29.55
C LEU A 477 36.75 -36.86 29.57
N ARG A 478 36.33 -37.83 30.39
CA ARG A 478 36.70 -39.25 30.27
C ARG A 478 35.44 -40.12 30.40
N THR A 479 35.33 -41.08 29.49
CA THR A 479 34.26 -42.05 29.31
C THR A 479 34.42 -43.26 30.24
N SER A 480 33.31 -43.77 30.79
CA SER A 480 33.14 -45.20 31.12
C SER A 480 31.66 -45.60 31.26
N ARG A 481 31.28 -46.62 30.48
CA ARG A 481 30.17 -47.58 30.65
C ARG A 481 29.96 -47.98 32.13
N THR A 482 28.72 -48.18 32.60
CA THR A 482 27.94 -49.45 32.71
C THR A 482 26.70 -49.30 33.63
N THR A 483 25.58 -49.86 33.17
CA THR A 483 24.54 -50.65 33.88
C THR A 483 23.59 -50.08 34.95
N LEU A 484 22.30 -50.31 34.64
CA LEU A 484 21.22 -50.91 35.47
C LEU A 484 20.49 -50.06 36.51
N ASP A 485 19.22 -49.82 36.17
CA ASP A 485 17.98 -50.17 36.88
C ASP A 485 17.65 -49.60 38.28
N ASP A 486 16.35 -49.26 38.33
CA ASP A 486 15.40 -49.27 39.44
C ASP A 486 15.17 -48.04 40.34
N ASP A 487 13.91 -47.60 40.25
CA ASP A 487 12.94 -47.31 41.30
C ASP A 487 12.77 -45.90 41.92
N PHE A 488 11.60 -45.34 41.56
CA PHE A 488 10.56 -44.69 42.38
C PHE A 488 10.92 -43.62 43.44
N GLY A 489 10.23 -42.47 43.32
CA GLY A 489 9.50 -41.92 44.48
C GLY A 489 9.68 -40.43 44.83
N PHE A 490 8.79 -39.60 44.27
CA PHE A 490 8.13 -38.41 44.85
C PHE A 490 8.92 -37.20 45.43
N ALA A 491 8.74 -36.08 44.71
CA ALA A 491 8.29 -34.74 45.15
C ALA A 491 9.11 -33.90 46.17
N SER A 492 9.66 -32.76 45.69
CA SER A 492 9.35 -31.44 46.24
C SER A 492 9.73 -30.30 45.29
N SER A 493 8.82 -29.35 45.17
CA SER A 493 8.77 -28.11 44.37
C SER A 493 9.71 -26.97 44.82
N ALA A 494 10.28 -26.20 43.87
CA ALA A 494 10.28 -24.72 43.79
C ALA A 494 10.95 -24.26 42.45
N PRO A 495 10.76 -23.02 41.95
CA PRO A 495 10.33 -22.75 40.57
C PRO A 495 11.39 -22.11 39.66
N GLU A 496 11.30 -22.41 38.36
CA GLU A 496 12.05 -21.73 37.29
C GLU A 496 11.25 -20.57 36.65
N PRO A 497 11.93 -19.58 36.04
CA PRO A 497 11.42 -18.23 35.86
C PRO A 497 10.44 -18.08 34.70
N ILE A 498 9.35 -17.36 34.98
CA ILE A 498 8.34 -16.89 34.03
C ILE A 498 9.00 -15.89 33.06
N VAL A 499 9.25 -16.32 31.82
CA VAL A 499 9.45 -15.41 30.68
C VAL A 499 8.08 -15.07 30.13
N ALA A 500 7.50 -13.96 30.60
CA ALA A 500 6.29 -13.40 30.02
C ALA A 500 6.62 -12.84 28.63
N THR A 501 6.14 -13.51 27.59
CA THR A 501 6.05 -13.00 26.22
C THR A 501 4.90 -11.99 26.15
N PRO A 502 5.14 -10.68 25.94
CA PRO A 502 4.06 -9.76 25.65
C PRO A 502 3.91 -9.65 24.13
N GLY A 503 2.77 -10.13 23.61
CA GLY A 503 2.26 -9.69 22.31
C GLY A 503 1.96 -10.81 21.32
N ALA A 504 0.73 -11.31 21.37
CA ALA A 504 0.08 -11.84 20.16
C ALA A 504 -1.46 -11.79 20.23
N ASN A 505 -2.09 -11.74 21.41
CA ASN A 505 -3.55 -11.98 21.54
C ASN A 505 -4.34 -10.92 22.35
N ALA A 506 -4.01 -9.62 22.32
CA ALA A 506 -4.76 -8.63 23.12
C ALA A 506 -5.20 -7.33 22.41
N PHE A 507 -4.83 -7.09 21.15
CA PHE A 507 -5.16 -5.82 20.46
C PHE A 507 -6.01 -5.97 19.20
N ALA A 508 -6.39 -7.20 18.81
CA ALA A 508 -7.20 -7.44 17.62
C ALA A 508 -8.73 -7.32 17.87
N GLU A 509 -9.17 -7.09 19.11
CA GLU A 509 -10.61 -7.08 19.46
C GLU A 509 -11.17 -5.70 19.86
N LEU A 510 -10.37 -4.65 20.03
CA LEU A 510 -10.84 -3.43 20.72
C LEU A 510 -11.04 -2.18 19.85
N GLU A 511 -10.44 -2.08 18.66
CA GLU A 511 -10.49 -0.83 17.87
C GLU A 511 -11.57 -0.81 16.77
N ASP A 512 -11.89 -1.96 16.18
CA ASP A 512 -12.96 -2.07 15.15
C ASP A 512 -14.37 -2.27 15.74
N ASP A 513 -14.48 -2.59 17.03
CA ASP A 513 -15.77 -2.77 17.73
C ASP A 513 -16.46 -1.42 18.03
N LEU A 514 -15.73 -0.29 18.07
CA LEU A 514 -16.27 1.01 18.53
C LEU A 514 -17.20 1.71 17.52
N ASP A 515 -16.87 1.73 16.23
CA ASP A 515 -17.73 2.31 15.19
C ASP A 515 -18.94 1.42 14.87
N ILE A 516 -18.78 0.10 15.02
CA ILE A 516 -19.86 -0.84 14.84
C ILE A 516 -20.81 -0.83 16.04
N HIS A 517 -20.32 -0.74 17.29
CA HIS A 517 -21.16 -0.52 18.46
C HIS A 517 -21.86 0.85 18.47
N ARG A 518 -21.38 1.82 17.68
CA ARG A 518 -22.08 3.07 17.43
C ARG A 518 -23.24 2.85 16.46
N LEU A 519 -23.02 2.19 15.33
CA LEU A 519 -24.09 1.80 14.38
C LEU A 519 -25.16 0.90 15.04
N LEU A 520 -24.75 -0.07 15.85
CA LEU A 520 -25.65 -0.96 16.61
C LEU A 520 -26.51 -0.19 17.63
N ARG A 521 -25.96 0.85 18.25
CA ARG A 521 -26.69 1.72 19.20
C ARG A 521 -27.61 2.71 18.48
N GLU A 522 -27.20 3.23 17.33
CA GLU A 522 -27.98 4.15 16.52
C GLU A 522 -29.15 3.44 15.79
N GLN A 523 -29.02 2.15 15.45
CA GLN A 523 -30.03 1.38 14.71
C GLN A 523 -30.78 0.30 15.52
N ASN A 524 -30.47 0.15 16.82
CA ASN A 524 -31.15 -0.78 17.75
C ASN A 524 -31.15 -2.26 17.29
N ILE A 525 -30.03 -2.72 16.71
CA ILE A 525 -29.90 -4.07 16.14
C ILE A 525 -29.42 -5.05 17.22
N LYS A 526 -30.21 -6.10 17.50
CA LYS A 526 -29.81 -7.23 18.36
C LYS A 526 -29.14 -8.32 17.52
N ILE A 527 -27.88 -8.65 17.82
CA ILE A 527 -27.15 -9.75 17.18
C ILE A 527 -27.52 -11.07 17.88
N PRO A 528 -28.04 -12.09 17.18
CA PRO A 528 -28.29 -13.40 17.76
C PRO A 528 -26.96 -14.08 18.18
N GLN A 529 -26.89 -14.63 19.40
CA GLN A 529 -25.79 -15.52 19.76
C GLN A 529 -26.03 -16.90 19.14
N ILE A 530 -25.09 -17.35 18.32
CA ILE A 530 -25.14 -18.65 17.63
C ILE A 530 -24.39 -19.68 18.49
N ASP A 531 -25.09 -20.76 18.85
CA ASP A 531 -24.52 -21.94 19.52
C ASP A 531 -23.99 -22.93 18.46
N GLU A 532 -22.66 -22.99 18.31
CA GLU A 532 -21.97 -23.76 17.26
C GLU A 532 -22.22 -25.27 17.35
N ASP A 533 -22.47 -25.82 18.55
CA ASP A 533 -22.69 -27.26 18.78
C ASP A 533 -24.14 -27.68 18.51
N ARG A 534 -25.09 -26.74 18.48
CA ARG A 534 -26.51 -27.00 18.20
C ARG A 534 -26.94 -26.67 16.77
N PHE A 535 -26.10 -25.97 16.00
CA PHE A 535 -26.48 -25.45 14.68
C PHE A 535 -26.74 -26.55 13.64
N ASP A 536 -26.01 -27.67 13.69
CA ASP A 536 -26.25 -28.84 12.82
C ASP A 536 -27.62 -29.51 13.08
N THR A 537 -28.32 -29.17 14.17
CA THR A 537 -29.67 -29.69 14.53
C THR A 537 -30.80 -28.67 14.45
N GLN A 538 -30.51 -27.36 14.30
CA GLN A 538 -31.49 -26.28 14.41
C GLN A 538 -32.13 -25.84 13.08
N TYR A 539 -31.57 -26.24 11.94
CA TYR A 539 -32.21 -26.09 10.63
C TYR A 539 -32.73 -27.47 10.17
N PRO A 540 -34.01 -27.81 10.46
CA PRO A 540 -34.61 -29.02 9.92
C PRO A 540 -34.67 -28.96 8.39
N GLU A 541 -34.64 -30.11 7.73
CA GLU A 541 -34.66 -30.35 6.27
C GLU A 541 -35.83 -29.69 5.47
N GLY A 542 -36.55 -28.69 5.99
CA GLY A 542 -37.86 -28.31 5.43
C GLY A 542 -38.38 -26.91 5.69
N GLN A 543 -37.55 -25.85 5.67
CA GLN A 543 -38.05 -24.48 5.53
C GLN A 543 -37.34 -23.75 4.38
N ALA A 544 -37.52 -24.28 3.17
CA ALA A 544 -37.34 -23.46 1.97
C ALA A 544 -38.57 -22.56 1.84
N GLU A 545 -38.43 -21.25 2.09
CA GLU A 545 -39.39 -20.32 1.51
C GLU A 545 -39.37 -20.53 -0.01
N GLN A 546 -40.55 -20.79 -0.58
CA GLN A 546 -40.70 -20.82 -2.03
C GLN A 546 -40.24 -19.47 -2.59
N PRO A 547 -39.52 -19.44 -3.72
CA PRO A 547 -39.13 -18.19 -4.34
C PRO A 547 -40.40 -17.39 -4.59
N SER A 548 -40.49 -16.20 -3.99
CA SER A 548 -41.56 -15.27 -4.30
C SER A 548 -41.40 -14.86 -5.76
N SER A 549 -42.12 -15.56 -6.63
CA SER A 549 -42.23 -15.25 -8.04
C SER A 549 -43.07 -13.99 -8.21
N SER A 550 -42.55 -12.82 -7.83
CA SER A 550 -43.23 -11.54 -8.08
C SER A 550 -42.36 -10.28 -7.97
N GLY A 551 -41.03 -10.36 -8.05
CA GLY A 551 -40.17 -9.16 -8.04
C GLY A 551 -39.75 -8.72 -9.45
N SER A 552 -40.04 -7.49 -9.85
CA SER A 552 -39.66 -6.92 -11.15
C SER A 552 -38.16 -6.55 -11.28
N GLY A 553 -37.37 -6.73 -10.21
CA GLY A 553 -35.97 -6.32 -10.08
C GLY A 553 -34.90 -7.38 -10.41
N CYS A 554 -33.62 -6.98 -10.38
CA CYS A 554 -32.45 -7.84 -10.61
C CYS A 554 -31.70 -8.06 -9.28
N PRO A 555 -31.46 -9.32 -8.84
CA PRO A 555 -30.82 -9.61 -7.56
C PRO A 555 -29.36 -9.15 -7.54
N VAL A 556 -28.95 -8.58 -6.40
CA VAL A 556 -27.59 -8.09 -6.18
C VAL A 556 -26.89 -8.95 -5.12
N TYR A 557 -25.74 -9.48 -5.46
CA TYR A 557 -24.79 -10.12 -4.55
C TYR A 557 -23.64 -9.16 -4.25
N VAL A 558 -22.96 -9.35 -3.13
CA VAL A 558 -21.76 -8.57 -2.79
C VAL A 558 -20.58 -9.48 -2.54
N MET A 559 -19.46 -9.23 -3.20
CA MET A 559 -18.25 -10.01 -2.98
C MET A 559 -17.64 -9.68 -1.61
N LEU A 560 -17.34 -10.68 -0.78
CA LEU A 560 -16.69 -10.48 0.54
C LEU A 560 -15.22 -10.05 0.37
N PRO A 561 -14.53 -9.46 1.36
CA PRO A 561 -13.08 -9.22 1.30
C PRO A 561 -12.26 -10.46 0.91
N LEU A 562 -11.19 -10.27 0.13
CA LEU A 562 -10.31 -11.38 -0.31
C LEU A 562 -9.71 -12.17 0.86
N ASP A 563 -9.47 -11.48 1.99
CA ASP A 563 -8.87 -12.00 3.21
C ASP A 563 -9.90 -12.38 4.29
N THR A 564 -11.17 -12.57 3.92
CA THR A 564 -12.25 -13.00 4.83
C THR A 564 -11.87 -14.27 5.58
N VAL A 565 -11.29 -15.24 4.86
CA VAL A 565 -10.66 -16.42 5.43
C VAL A 565 -9.15 -16.26 5.34
N TRP A 566 -8.46 -16.46 6.46
CA TRP A 566 -7.01 -16.33 6.54
C TRP A 566 -6.37 -17.51 7.29
N VAL A 567 -5.05 -17.63 7.22
CA VAL A 567 -4.29 -18.63 7.99
C VAL A 567 -3.39 -17.93 8.99
N VAL A 568 -3.53 -18.28 10.27
CA VAL A 568 -2.68 -17.78 11.36
C VAL A 568 -1.89 -18.93 11.98
N GLU A 569 -0.75 -18.61 12.56
CA GLU A 569 0.04 -19.55 13.33
C GLU A 569 -0.29 -19.43 14.81
N ARG A 570 -0.70 -20.54 15.42
CA ARG A 570 -1.05 -20.64 16.84
C ARG A 570 -0.49 -21.94 17.40
N ASP A 571 0.30 -21.84 18.46
CA ASP A 571 0.92 -22.99 19.12
C ASP A 571 1.73 -23.89 18.16
N GLY A 572 2.45 -23.28 17.21
CA GLY A 572 3.22 -23.98 16.17
C GLY A 572 2.38 -24.69 15.10
N LYS A 573 1.06 -24.46 15.07
CA LYS A 573 0.13 -25.01 14.06
C LYS A 573 -0.48 -23.89 13.22
N ARG A 574 -0.58 -24.13 11.92
CA ARG A 574 -1.25 -23.21 10.97
C ARG A 574 -2.73 -23.55 10.87
N ILE A 575 -3.58 -22.68 11.42
CA ILE A 575 -5.03 -22.85 11.47
C ILE A 575 -5.73 -21.82 10.57
N SER A 576 -6.83 -22.23 9.93
CA SER A 576 -7.68 -21.31 9.17
C SER A 576 -8.64 -20.58 10.13
N VAL A 577 -8.84 -19.29 9.92
CA VAL A 577 -9.68 -18.42 10.77
C VAL A 577 -10.49 -17.44 9.93
N LEU A 578 -11.60 -16.95 10.49
CA LEU A 578 -12.32 -15.80 9.96
C LEU A 578 -11.69 -14.52 10.47
N LYS A 579 -11.31 -13.64 9.55
CA LYS A 579 -10.74 -12.34 9.90
C LYS A 579 -11.87 -11.38 10.28
N LYS A 580 -11.69 -10.63 11.37
CA LYS A 580 -12.67 -9.63 11.88
C LYS A 580 -14.09 -10.20 12.01
N GLU A 581 -14.20 -11.37 12.64
CA GLU A 581 -15.43 -12.16 12.67
C GLU A 581 -16.66 -11.39 13.19
N ARG A 582 -16.51 -10.56 14.24
CA ARG A 582 -17.60 -9.70 14.73
C ARG A 582 -18.04 -8.67 13.70
N SER A 583 -17.09 -7.97 13.08
CA SER A 583 -17.39 -6.96 12.05
C SER A 583 -18.09 -7.58 10.83
N LEU A 584 -17.70 -8.81 10.48
CA LEU A 584 -18.35 -9.59 9.43
C LEU A 584 -19.83 -9.86 9.76
N ASP A 585 -20.16 -10.24 10.99
CA ASP A 585 -21.56 -10.49 11.40
C ASP A 585 -22.44 -9.25 11.21
N ILE A 586 -21.96 -8.07 11.63
CA ILE A 586 -22.70 -6.81 11.41
C ILE A 586 -22.81 -6.49 9.93
N ALA A 587 -21.72 -6.63 9.15
CA ALA A 587 -21.73 -6.36 7.72
C ALA A 587 -22.77 -7.22 6.99
N LEU A 588 -22.84 -8.52 7.30
CA LEU A 588 -23.82 -9.45 6.71
C LEU A 588 -25.26 -9.04 7.03
N HIS A 589 -25.56 -8.68 8.28
CA HIS A 589 -26.90 -8.18 8.64
C HIS A 589 -27.24 -6.86 7.94
N THR A 590 -26.26 -5.96 7.82
CA THR A 590 -26.41 -4.65 7.19
C THR A 590 -26.71 -4.80 5.68
N LEU A 591 -26.00 -5.71 5.00
CA LEU A 591 -26.26 -6.09 3.62
C LEU A 591 -27.68 -6.65 3.45
N LYS A 592 -28.10 -7.59 4.32
CA LYS A 592 -29.44 -8.17 4.26
C LYS A 592 -30.52 -7.10 4.41
N GLN A 593 -30.38 -6.19 5.38
CA GLN A 593 -31.33 -5.10 5.62
C GLN A 593 -31.45 -4.15 4.42
N ALA A 594 -30.36 -3.92 3.70
CA ALA A 594 -30.38 -3.10 2.48
C ALA A 594 -30.98 -3.80 1.25
N GLY A 595 -31.33 -5.10 1.37
CA GLY A 595 -31.94 -5.87 0.29
C GLY A 595 -30.93 -6.59 -0.61
N VAL A 596 -29.70 -6.81 -0.15
CA VAL A 596 -28.75 -7.70 -0.83
C VAL A 596 -29.24 -9.14 -0.76
N GLU A 597 -29.15 -9.86 -1.86
CA GLU A 597 -29.63 -11.24 -2.01
C GLU A 597 -28.67 -12.25 -1.35
N GLY A 598 -27.37 -12.02 -1.52
CA GLY A 598 -26.33 -12.89 -1.00
C GLY A 598 -24.94 -12.31 -1.14
N VAL A 599 -23.94 -13.15 -0.86
CA VAL A 599 -22.53 -12.80 -0.96
C VAL A 599 -21.77 -13.78 -1.85
N MET A 600 -20.73 -13.29 -2.51
CA MET A 600 -19.80 -14.13 -3.27
C MET A 600 -18.47 -14.22 -2.50
N VAL A 601 -17.90 -15.43 -2.43
CA VAL A 601 -16.65 -15.64 -1.70
C VAL A 601 -15.73 -16.64 -2.38
N ASP A 602 -14.45 -16.31 -2.40
CA ASP A 602 -13.35 -17.15 -2.83
C ASP A 602 -13.06 -18.27 -1.82
N VAL A 603 -13.21 -19.52 -2.27
CA VAL A 603 -12.78 -20.72 -1.56
C VAL A 603 -11.37 -21.09 -2.03
N TRP A 604 -10.37 -20.51 -1.36
CA TRP A 604 -8.97 -20.55 -1.79
C TRP A 604 -8.35 -21.93 -1.69
N TRP A 605 -7.90 -22.48 -2.83
CA TRP A 605 -7.19 -23.76 -2.86
C TRP A 605 -5.96 -23.76 -1.95
N GLY A 606 -5.17 -22.67 -1.98
CA GLY A 606 -3.98 -22.48 -1.15
C GLY A 606 -4.21 -22.39 0.35
N ILE A 607 -5.44 -22.13 0.81
CA ILE A 607 -5.82 -22.14 2.23
C ILE A 607 -6.34 -23.51 2.63
N VAL A 608 -7.23 -24.07 1.82
CA VAL A 608 -7.97 -25.30 2.17
C VAL A 608 -7.08 -26.53 2.06
N GLU A 609 -6.31 -26.70 0.97
CA GLU A 609 -5.44 -27.88 0.77
C GLU A 609 -3.96 -27.56 1.12
N ARG A 610 -3.76 -26.68 2.12
CA ARG A 610 -2.43 -26.17 2.50
C ARG A 610 -1.51 -27.22 3.14
N ALA A 611 -2.09 -28.17 3.88
CA ALA A 611 -1.35 -29.14 4.68
C ALA A 611 -0.69 -30.23 3.83
N GLY A 612 -1.26 -30.50 2.65
CA GLY A 612 -0.75 -31.48 1.71
C GLY A 612 -1.85 -32.01 0.80
N PRO A 613 -1.50 -32.85 -0.19
CA PRO A 613 -2.44 -33.50 -1.09
C PRO A 613 -3.60 -34.17 -0.33
N ARG A 614 -4.84 -33.83 -0.69
CA ARG A 614 -6.10 -34.32 -0.12
C ARG A 614 -6.31 -34.05 1.38
N GLN A 615 -5.57 -33.10 1.96
CA GLN A 615 -5.75 -32.67 3.34
C GLN A 615 -6.51 -31.34 3.35
N TYR A 616 -7.84 -31.44 3.28
CA TYR A 616 -8.74 -30.29 3.17
C TYR A 616 -9.18 -29.77 4.54
N ASP A 617 -8.97 -28.49 4.79
CA ASP A 617 -9.49 -27.77 5.96
C ASP A 617 -10.50 -26.70 5.55
N PHE A 618 -11.79 -27.04 5.65
CA PHE A 618 -12.91 -26.15 5.43
C PHE A 618 -13.47 -25.52 6.72
N SER A 619 -12.77 -25.62 7.86
CA SER A 619 -13.33 -25.22 9.16
C SER A 619 -13.77 -23.75 9.20
N ALA A 620 -12.92 -22.82 8.75
CA ALA A 620 -13.27 -21.40 8.66
C ALA A 620 -14.41 -21.15 7.65
N TYR A 621 -14.41 -21.82 6.49
CA TYR A 621 -15.49 -21.70 5.50
C TYR A 621 -16.83 -22.23 6.02
N LYS A 622 -16.84 -23.31 6.82
CA LYS A 622 -18.05 -23.80 7.50
C LYS A 622 -18.62 -22.72 8.42
N ARG A 623 -17.78 -22.12 9.26
CA ARG A 623 -18.18 -21.02 10.14
C ARG A 623 -18.72 -19.82 9.35
N LEU A 624 -18.07 -19.46 8.24
CA LEU A 624 -18.52 -18.38 7.35
C LEU A 624 -19.91 -18.66 6.79
N PHE A 625 -20.12 -19.81 6.15
CA PHE A 625 -21.39 -20.12 5.50
C PHE A 625 -22.54 -20.19 6.49
N TYR A 626 -22.29 -20.65 7.71
CA TYR A 626 -23.30 -20.68 8.76
C TYR A 626 -23.68 -19.26 9.23
N LYS A 627 -22.73 -18.34 9.30
CA LYS A 627 -23.01 -16.92 9.58
C LYS A 627 -23.80 -16.25 8.47
N VAL A 628 -23.43 -16.51 7.21
CA VAL A 628 -24.18 -16.02 6.04
C VAL A 628 -25.62 -16.55 6.06
N ALA A 629 -25.79 -17.84 6.35
CA ALA A 629 -27.10 -18.47 6.50
C ALA A 629 -27.93 -17.83 7.62
N ALA A 630 -27.32 -17.64 8.79
CA ALA A 630 -27.98 -17.01 9.94
C ALA A 630 -28.37 -15.54 9.69
N ALA A 631 -27.63 -14.83 8.83
CA ALA A 631 -27.99 -13.50 8.36
C ALA A 631 -29.12 -13.51 7.31
N GLY A 632 -29.57 -14.68 6.84
CA GLY A 632 -30.59 -14.83 5.80
C GLY A 632 -30.10 -14.48 4.40
N LEU A 633 -28.79 -14.56 4.16
CA LEU A 633 -28.15 -14.30 2.87
C LEU A 633 -27.80 -15.62 2.16
N LYS A 634 -27.69 -15.56 0.84
CA LYS A 634 -27.19 -16.66 0.00
C LYS A 634 -25.67 -16.59 -0.22
N VAL A 635 -25.08 -17.68 -0.68
CA VAL A 635 -23.65 -17.82 -0.99
C VAL A 635 -23.47 -18.25 -2.45
N GLN A 636 -22.63 -17.50 -3.15
CA GLN A 636 -21.97 -17.92 -4.37
C GLN A 636 -20.52 -18.30 -4.01
N ALA A 637 -20.20 -19.59 -4.05
CA ALA A 637 -18.89 -20.10 -3.65
C ALA A 637 -17.98 -20.26 -4.89
N VAL A 638 -16.86 -19.56 -4.91
CA VAL A 638 -15.89 -19.64 -6.01
C VAL A 638 -14.82 -20.67 -5.67
N MET A 639 -14.65 -21.69 -6.51
CA MET A 639 -13.57 -22.66 -6.39
C MET A 639 -12.28 -22.04 -6.95
N SER A 640 -11.55 -21.34 -6.08
CA SER A 640 -10.42 -20.48 -6.47
C SER A 640 -9.12 -21.29 -6.59
N PHE A 641 -8.95 -21.96 -7.75
CA PHE A 641 -7.73 -22.71 -8.13
C PHE A 641 -6.58 -21.82 -8.64
N HIS A 642 -6.56 -20.57 -8.17
CA HIS A 642 -5.59 -19.55 -8.55
C HIS A 642 -5.08 -18.82 -7.31
N ALA A 643 -3.96 -18.12 -7.46
CA ALA A 643 -3.39 -17.28 -6.41
C ALA A 643 -4.05 -15.88 -6.39
N ALA A 644 -4.20 -15.30 -5.20
CA ALA A 644 -4.55 -13.89 -5.01
C ALA A 644 -3.28 -13.02 -4.92
N GLY A 645 -3.35 -11.77 -5.41
CA GLY A 645 -2.32 -10.75 -5.19
C GLY A 645 -1.62 -10.24 -6.46
N GLY A 646 -1.99 -10.74 -7.64
CA GLY A 646 -1.39 -10.39 -8.93
C GLY A 646 -2.23 -9.43 -9.78
N ASN A 647 -3.48 -9.17 -9.40
CA ASN A 647 -4.44 -8.41 -10.19
C ASN A 647 -4.71 -7.02 -9.59
N VAL A 648 -5.28 -6.13 -10.41
CA VAL A 648 -5.68 -4.78 -9.98
C VAL A 648 -6.70 -4.86 -8.86
N GLY A 649 -6.41 -4.20 -7.73
CA GLY A 649 -7.31 -4.14 -6.59
C GLY A 649 -7.14 -5.28 -5.58
N ASP A 650 -6.22 -6.21 -5.80
CA ASP A 650 -5.91 -7.24 -4.81
C ASP A 650 -5.30 -6.62 -3.54
N THR A 651 -5.90 -6.93 -2.38
CA THR A 651 -5.51 -6.38 -1.07
C THR A 651 -4.70 -7.34 -0.20
N CYS A 652 -4.58 -8.60 -0.63
CA CYS A 652 -3.84 -9.66 0.05
C CYS A 652 -3.15 -10.60 -0.95
N LYS A 653 -2.17 -11.37 -0.47
CA LYS A 653 -1.47 -12.40 -1.25
C LYS A 653 -1.78 -13.80 -0.71
N ILE A 654 -2.43 -14.63 -1.51
CA ILE A 654 -2.75 -16.03 -1.17
C ILE A 654 -2.18 -16.90 -2.30
N PRO A 655 -1.04 -17.58 -2.10
CA PRO A 655 -0.44 -18.39 -3.15
C PRO A 655 -1.22 -19.70 -3.38
N LEU A 656 -0.90 -20.40 -4.47
CA LEU A 656 -1.25 -21.83 -4.62
C LEU A 656 -0.69 -22.66 -3.46
N PRO A 657 -1.22 -23.88 -3.21
CA PRO A 657 -0.68 -24.74 -2.15
C PRO A 657 0.83 -24.93 -2.30
N LYS A 658 1.57 -24.82 -1.19
CA LYS A 658 3.04 -24.88 -1.21
C LYS A 658 3.57 -26.12 -1.91
N TRP A 659 2.94 -27.27 -1.70
CA TRP A 659 3.35 -28.53 -2.33
C TRP A 659 3.18 -28.54 -3.86
N VAL A 660 2.27 -27.74 -4.42
CA VAL A 660 2.14 -27.51 -5.87
C VAL A 660 3.30 -26.65 -6.36
N LEU A 661 3.59 -25.57 -5.64
CA LEU A 661 4.70 -24.67 -5.95
C LEU A 661 6.06 -25.39 -5.89
N ASP A 662 6.26 -26.27 -4.92
CA ASP A 662 7.48 -27.08 -4.76
C ASP A 662 7.68 -28.05 -5.95
N ILE A 663 6.59 -28.53 -6.57
CA ILE A 663 6.67 -29.29 -7.84
C ILE A 663 7.06 -28.36 -9.00
N GLY A 664 6.51 -27.15 -9.01
CA GLY A 664 6.84 -26.11 -9.98
C GLY A 664 8.30 -25.66 -9.95
N GLU A 665 9.01 -25.86 -8.83
CA GLU A 665 10.47 -25.66 -8.75
C GLU A 665 11.26 -26.72 -9.52
N ARG A 666 10.72 -27.94 -9.65
CA ARG A 666 11.37 -29.06 -10.37
C ARG A 666 10.93 -29.12 -11.82
N ASN A 667 9.69 -28.70 -12.08
CA ASN A 667 9.07 -28.71 -13.39
C ASN A 667 8.39 -27.37 -13.65
N HIS A 668 9.16 -26.40 -14.14
CA HIS A 668 8.66 -25.04 -14.36
C HIS A 668 7.55 -24.95 -15.43
N ASP A 669 7.42 -25.96 -16.28
CA ASP A 669 6.40 -26.02 -17.35
C ASP A 669 4.99 -26.35 -16.86
N ILE A 670 4.78 -26.55 -15.55
CA ILE A 670 3.42 -26.63 -15.01
C ILE A 670 2.71 -25.27 -14.98
N PHE A 671 3.43 -24.19 -15.26
CA PHE A 671 2.94 -22.81 -15.26
C PHE A 671 2.88 -22.24 -16.68
N TYR A 672 1.91 -21.37 -16.93
CA TYR A 672 1.84 -20.61 -18.17
C TYR A 672 3.13 -19.83 -18.40
N THR A 673 3.55 -19.78 -19.67
CA THR A 673 4.86 -19.25 -20.04
C THR A 673 4.75 -18.34 -21.25
N ASP A 674 5.33 -17.15 -21.13
CA ASP A 674 5.41 -16.18 -22.23
C ASP A 674 6.57 -16.50 -23.19
N LYS A 675 6.63 -15.77 -24.32
CA LYS A 675 7.67 -15.97 -25.34
C LYS A 675 9.09 -15.77 -24.81
N SER A 676 9.25 -14.97 -23.77
CA SER A 676 10.53 -14.67 -23.12
C SER A 676 10.91 -15.72 -22.06
N GLY A 677 10.05 -16.71 -21.81
CA GLY A 677 10.28 -17.78 -20.85
C GLY A 677 9.87 -17.45 -19.41
N HIS A 678 9.23 -16.31 -19.15
CA HIS A 678 8.74 -15.99 -17.81
C HIS A 678 7.54 -16.84 -17.45
N ARG A 679 7.49 -17.28 -16.18
CA ARG A 679 6.49 -18.21 -15.68
C ARG A 679 5.45 -17.48 -14.82
N ASN A 680 4.17 -17.65 -15.13
CA ASN A 680 3.09 -17.14 -14.30
C ASN A 680 2.67 -18.20 -13.26
N ARG A 681 2.92 -17.91 -11.98
CA ARG A 681 2.68 -18.83 -10.85
C ARG A 681 1.29 -18.69 -10.22
N GLU A 682 0.38 -17.98 -10.88
CA GLU A 682 -0.97 -17.72 -10.38
C GLU A 682 -1.87 -18.96 -10.52
N CYS A 683 -1.73 -19.73 -11.60
CA CYS A 683 -2.50 -20.94 -11.85
C CYS A 683 -1.66 -21.94 -12.66
N LEU A 684 -2.12 -23.20 -12.74
CA LEU A 684 -1.48 -24.23 -13.56
C LEU A 684 -1.81 -24.01 -15.05
N SER A 685 -0.85 -24.30 -15.93
CA SER A 685 -1.07 -24.27 -17.38
C SER A 685 -2.04 -25.37 -17.78
N LEU A 686 -3.05 -25.04 -18.59
CA LEU A 686 -3.98 -26.02 -19.15
C LEU A 686 -3.27 -27.07 -20.02
N GLY A 687 -2.05 -26.80 -20.48
CA GLY A 687 -1.26 -27.77 -21.25
C GLY A 687 -0.97 -29.05 -20.47
N CYS A 688 -0.99 -28.99 -19.13
CA CYS A 688 -0.74 -30.15 -18.27
C CYS A 688 -2.01 -30.76 -17.64
N ASP A 689 -3.21 -30.35 -18.05
CA ASP A 689 -4.51 -30.79 -17.49
C ASP A 689 -4.65 -32.31 -17.29
N ASP A 690 -4.17 -33.08 -18.26
CA ASP A 690 -4.28 -34.54 -18.31
C ASP A 690 -2.97 -35.27 -17.97
N VAL A 691 -1.94 -34.53 -17.53
CA VAL A 691 -0.63 -35.09 -17.23
C VAL A 691 -0.52 -35.40 -15.73
N PRO A 692 -0.21 -36.65 -15.32
CA PRO A 692 -0.25 -37.07 -13.91
C PRO A 692 1.01 -36.65 -13.12
N LEU A 693 1.23 -35.34 -12.98
CA LEU A 693 2.44 -34.74 -12.40
C LEU A 693 2.43 -34.68 -10.87
N PHE A 694 1.29 -34.85 -10.22
CA PHE A 694 1.09 -34.58 -8.80
C PHE A 694 0.83 -35.87 -8.01
N TRP A 695 1.88 -36.70 -7.89
CA TRP A 695 1.84 -38.05 -7.29
C TRP A 695 0.76 -38.94 -7.93
N GLY A 696 0.73 -38.98 -9.26
CA GLY A 696 -0.26 -39.77 -10.02
C GLY A 696 -1.59 -39.05 -10.28
N ARG A 697 -1.80 -37.86 -9.70
CA ARG A 697 -2.95 -37.00 -10.03
C ARG A 697 -2.61 -36.02 -11.15
N THR A 698 -3.58 -35.74 -12.00
CA THR A 698 -3.55 -34.65 -12.98
C THR A 698 -4.14 -33.37 -12.36
N PRO A 699 -3.89 -32.16 -12.90
CA PRO A 699 -4.58 -30.94 -12.49
C PRO A 699 -6.10 -31.09 -12.41
N VAL A 700 -6.74 -31.66 -13.45
CA VAL A 700 -8.20 -31.86 -13.45
C VAL A 700 -8.65 -32.80 -12.32
N HIS A 701 -7.88 -33.86 -12.03
CA HIS A 701 -8.15 -34.71 -10.85
C HIS A 701 -8.04 -33.95 -9.53
N MET A 702 -7.09 -33.02 -9.39
CA MET A 702 -6.96 -32.20 -8.18
C MET A 702 -8.15 -31.27 -8.00
N TYR A 703 -8.60 -30.61 -9.07
CA TYR A 703 -9.79 -29.75 -9.06
C TYR A 703 -11.04 -30.55 -8.71
N ARG A 704 -11.23 -31.72 -9.32
CA ARG A 704 -12.33 -32.64 -9.03
C ARG A 704 -12.33 -33.12 -7.57
N ASP A 705 -11.17 -33.55 -7.05
CA ASP A 705 -11.04 -34.01 -5.67
C ASP A 705 -11.42 -32.88 -4.69
N PHE A 706 -10.98 -31.65 -4.97
CA PHE A 706 -11.29 -30.46 -4.17
C PHE A 706 -12.79 -30.13 -4.17
N ILE A 707 -13.41 -30.07 -5.36
CA ILE A 707 -14.86 -29.82 -5.49
C ILE A 707 -15.65 -30.93 -4.80
N ASN A 708 -15.19 -32.19 -4.87
CA ASN A 708 -15.84 -33.30 -4.18
C ASN A 708 -15.75 -33.18 -2.66
N ALA A 709 -14.59 -32.79 -2.13
CA ALA A 709 -14.44 -32.55 -0.70
C ALA A 709 -15.30 -31.36 -0.22
N PHE A 710 -15.43 -30.31 -1.04
CA PHE A 710 -16.32 -29.18 -0.76
C PHE A 710 -17.79 -29.62 -0.78
N ALA A 711 -18.22 -30.32 -1.82
CA ALA A 711 -19.59 -30.80 -1.98
C ALA A 711 -19.98 -31.76 -0.86
N ASP A 712 -19.13 -32.74 -0.54
CA ASP A 712 -19.36 -33.67 0.58
C ASP A 712 -19.57 -32.93 1.91
N LYS A 713 -18.78 -31.87 2.14
CA LYS A 713 -18.83 -31.07 3.36
C LYS A 713 -20.06 -30.17 3.47
N PHE A 714 -20.59 -29.68 2.34
CA PHE A 714 -21.59 -28.61 2.30
C PHE A 714 -22.88 -28.96 1.56
N GLN A 715 -23.07 -30.22 1.14
CA GLN A 715 -24.25 -30.69 0.41
C GLN A 715 -25.58 -30.32 1.09
N HIS A 716 -25.63 -30.25 2.42
CA HIS A 716 -26.83 -29.87 3.18
C HIS A 716 -27.21 -28.38 3.03
N LEU A 717 -26.27 -27.54 2.58
CA LEU A 717 -26.49 -26.13 2.29
C LEU A 717 -26.84 -25.86 0.82
N PHE A 718 -26.76 -26.86 -0.05
CA PHE A 718 -27.01 -26.69 -1.49
C PHE A 718 -28.49 -26.40 -1.75
N GLY A 719 -28.74 -25.34 -2.53
CA GLY A 719 -30.09 -24.91 -2.92
C GLY A 719 -30.87 -24.19 -1.82
N THR A 720 -30.26 -24.00 -0.66
CA THR A 720 -30.77 -23.15 0.42
C THR A 720 -29.87 -21.95 0.59
N VAL A 721 -28.66 -22.17 1.09
CA VAL A 721 -27.67 -21.13 1.36
C VAL A 721 -26.72 -21.02 0.18
N ILE A 722 -26.11 -22.11 -0.25
CA ILE A 722 -25.20 -22.13 -1.41
C ILE A 722 -26.03 -22.31 -2.67
N THR A 723 -26.18 -21.23 -3.44
CA THR A 723 -27.01 -21.21 -4.64
C THR A 723 -26.22 -21.38 -5.93
N GLU A 724 -24.93 -21.08 -5.89
CA GLU A 724 -24.03 -21.22 -7.04
C GLU A 724 -22.63 -21.65 -6.60
N VAL A 725 -22.03 -22.57 -7.36
CA VAL A 725 -20.61 -22.91 -7.32
C VAL A 725 -19.96 -22.42 -8.62
N THR A 726 -19.16 -21.37 -8.51
CA THR A 726 -18.39 -20.83 -9.64
C THR A 726 -17.04 -21.54 -9.71
N VAL A 727 -16.71 -22.15 -10.84
CA VAL A 727 -15.47 -22.89 -11.03
C VAL A 727 -14.40 -21.95 -11.60
N GLY A 728 -13.29 -21.78 -10.87
CA GLY A 728 -12.15 -20.98 -11.34
C GLY A 728 -11.36 -21.73 -12.42
N LEU A 729 -11.16 -21.11 -13.58
CA LEU A 729 -10.59 -21.77 -14.77
C LEU A 729 -9.29 -21.14 -15.27
N GLY A 730 -8.64 -20.33 -14.43
CA GLY A 730 -7.43 -19.61 -14.83
C GLY A 730 -7.07 -18.48 -13.85
N PRO A 731 -6.23 -17.51 -14.28
CA PRO A 731 -5.83 -16.38 -13.47
C PRO A 731 -7.06 -15.55 -13.06
N ALA A 732 -7.07 -15.05 -11.82
CA ALA A 732 -8.22 -14.40 -11.18
C ALA A 732 -9.51 -15.25 -11.16
N GLY A 733 -9.42 -16.56 -11.41
CA GLY A 733 -10.56 -17.47 -11.56
C GLY A 733 -11.27 -17.35 -12.91
N GLU A 734 -10.73 -16.57 -13.83
CA GLU A 734 -11.31 -16.30 -15.15
C GLU A 734 -10.84 -17.34 -16.16
N LEU A 735 -11.74 -17.76 -17.06
CA LEU A 735 -11.38 -18.62 -18.19
C LEU A 735 -10.64 -17.80 -19.25
N ARG A 736 -9.33 -17.65 -19.07
CA ARG A 736 -8.41 -16.97 -20.00
C ARG A 736 -6.96 -17.36 -19.74
N TYR A 737 -6.07 -16.92 -20.63
CA TYR A 737 -4.64 -16.93 -20.38
C TYR A 737 -4.18 -15.71 -19.56
N PRO A 738 -3.04 -15.79 -18.85
CA PRO A 738 -2.45 -14.66 -18.13
C PRO A 738 -1.70 -13.68 -19.06
N SER A 739 -2.39 -13.16 -20.08
CA SER A 739 -1.78 -12.35 -21.16
C SER A 739 -1.49 -10.90 -20.78
N TYR A 740 -1.95 -10.42 -19.62
CA TYR A 740 -1.75 -9.06 -19.12
C TYR A 740 -1.37 -9.02 -17.63
N PRO A 741 -0.19 -9.56 -17.23
CA PRO A 741 0.24 -9.57 -15.84
C PRO A 741 0.61 -8.15 -15.36
N GLU A 742 -0.33 -7.47 -14.70
CA GLU A 742 -0.10 -6.11 -14.18
C GLU A 742 0.69 -6.12 -12.85
N GLY A 743 0.49 -7.13 -12.00
CA GLY A 743 1.05 -7.18 -10.65
C GLY A 743 2.58 -7.18 -10.54
N ASP A 744 3.31 -7.57 -11.60
CA ASP A 744 4.78 -7.50 -11.65
C ASP A 744 5.31 -6.36 -12.56
N GLY A 745 4.41 -5.60 -13.18
CA GLY A 745 4.71 -4.44 -14.00
C GLY A 745 5.15 -4.74 -15.43
N ARG A 746 5.10 -6.00 -15.89
CA ARG A 746 5.41 -6.39 -17.29
C ARG A 746 4.40 -5.82 -18.28
N TRP A 747 3.12 -5.85 -17.92
CA TRP A 747 2.05 -5.27 -18.72
C TRP A 747 1.48 -3.99 -18.09
N ARG A 748 1.04 -3.06 -18.93
CA ARG A 748 0.28 -1.87 -18.55
C ARG A 748 -0.82 -1.61 -19.56
N PHE A 749 -1.97 -1.18 -19.07
CA PHE A 749 -3.07 -0.77 -19.92
C PHE A 749 -2.67 0.40 -20.85
N PRO A 750 -3.00 0.39 -22.15
CA PRO A 750 -3.80 -0.61 -22.88
C PRO A 750 -2.94 -1.52 -23.78
N GLY A 751 -1.83 -2.11 -23.33
CA GLY A 751 -0.99 -2.99 -24.15
C GLY A 751 -1.72 -4.22 -24.72
N VAL A 752 -1.30 -4.73 -25.89
CA VAL A 752 -1.93 -5.91 -26.55
C VAL A 752 -1.80 -7.23 -25.77
N GLY A 753 -0.90 -7.29 -24.78
CA GLY A 753 -0.60 -8.52 -24.05
C GLY A 753 0.31 -9.48 -24.83
N GLU A 754 0.54 -10.68 -24.31
CA GLU A 754 1.33 -11.73 -24.98
C GLU A 754 0.65 -13.10 -24.89
N PHE A 755 0.83 -13.92 -25.93
CA PHE A 755 0.44 -15.33 -25.92
C PHE A 755 1.22 -16.10 -24.85
N GLN A 756 0.54 -16.98 -24.11
CA GLN A 756 1.07 -17.68 -22.91
C GLN A 756 1.24 -19.19 -23.12
N CYS A 757 1.54 -19.61 -24.35
CA CYS A 757 1.58 -21.01 -24.77
C CYS A 757 3.00 -21.62 -24.88
N TYR A 758 4.00 -21.02 -24.23
CA TYR A 758 5.41 -21.41 -24.43
C TYR A 758 5.93 -22.42 -23.40
N ASP A 759 5.05 -22.99 -22.56
CA ASP A 759 5.41 -24.15 -21.75
C ASP A 759 5.50 -25.40 -22.64
N LYS A 760 6.31 -26.39 -22.22
CA LYS A 760 6.58 -27.56 -23.07
C LYS A 760 5.33 -28.35 -23.45
N TYR A 761 4.28 -28.34 -22.61
CA TYR A 761 3.08 -29.14 -22.85
C TYR A 761 2.20 -28.47 -23.91
N MET A 762 2.04 -27.16 -23.82
CA MET A 762 1.38 -26.35 -24.85
C MET A 762 2.12 -26.43 -26.19
N LEU A 763 3.45 -26.32 -26.19
CA LEU A 763 4.25 -26.43 -27.42
C LEU A 763 4.13 -27.82 -28.06
N GLU A 764 4.10 -28.89 -27.27
CA GLU A 764 3.89 -30.24 -27.78
C GLU A 764 2.47 -30.43 -28.35
N SER A 765 1.45 -29.85 -27.71
CA SER A 765 0.08 -29.82 -28.26
C SER A 765 0.02 -29.08 -29.59
N LEU A 766 0.64 -27.89 -29.66
CA LEU A 766 0.73 -27.09 -30.89
C LEU A 766 1.39 -27.86 -32.02
N ARG A 767 2.51 -28.55 -31.72
CA ARG A 767 3.23 -29.37 -32.69
C ARG A 767 2.36 -30.47 -33.27
N ARG A 768 1.64 -31.22 -32.43
CA ARG A 768 0.72 -32.28 -32.89
C ARG A 768 -0.42 -31.74 -33.73
N ALA A 769 -0.99 -30.59 -33.34
CA ALA A 769 -2.05 -29.94 -34.10
C ALA A 769 -1.54 -29.49 -35.49
N ALA A 770 -0.31 -29.01 -35.56
CA ALA A 770 0.34 -28.58 -36.80
C ALA A 770 0.65 -29.77 -37.73
N ASP A 771 1.18 -30.85 -37.18
CA ASP A 771 1.40 -32.11 -37.91
C ASP A 771 0.08 -32.66 -38.48
N ALA A 772 -1.00 -32.66 -37.68
CA ALA A 772 -2.32 -33.11 -38.11
C ALA A 772 -2.95 -32.20 -39.19
N ALA A 773 -2.63 -30.91 -39.18
CA ALA A 773 -3.04 -29.97 -40.21
C ALA A 773 -2.21 -30.08 -41.51
N GLY A 774 -1.18 -30.93 -41.55
CA GLY A 774 -0.28 -31.09 -42.69
C GLY A 774 0.78 -29.98 -42.82
N HIS A 775 0.98 -29.20 -41.75
CA HIS A 775 1.87 -28.04 -41.71
C HIS A 775 2.80 -28.11 -40.49
N PRO A 776 3.73 -29.09 -40.41
CA PRO A 776 4.62 -29.26 -39.26
C PRO A 776 5.42 -28.00 -38.91
N GLU A 777 5.70 -27.14 -39.90
CA GLU A 777 6.40 -25.87 -39.72
C GLU A 777 5.62 -24.87 -38.85
N TRP A 778 4.29 -24.97 -38.77
CA TRP A 778 3.45 -24.13 -37.90
C TRP A 778 3.56 -24.52 -36.43
N GLY A 779 4.07 -25.72 -36.14
CA GLY A 779 4.18 -26.32 -34.81
C GLY A 779 5.46 -25.95 -34.05
N LEU A 780 6.39 -25.21 -34.68
CA LEU A 780 7.71 -24.95 -34.12
C LEU A 780 7.70 -23.98 -32.93
N SER A 781 6.76 -23.03 -32.93
CA SER A 781 6.68 -21.91 -31.98
C SER A 781 5.32 -21.21 -32.10
N GLY A 782 4.93 -20.46 -31.07
CA GLY A 782 3.90 -19.43 -31.22
C GLY A 782 4.32 -18.28 -32.16
N PRO A 783 3.41 -17.34 -32.46
CA PRO A 783 3.66 -16.24 -33.39
C PRO A 783 4.88 -15.40 -33.03
N HIS A 784 5.79 -15.25 -33.99
CA HIS A 784 7.06 -14.54 -33.76
C HIS A 784 6.93 -13.02 -33.92
N ASP A 785 5.93 -12.55 -34.64
CA ASP A 785 5.68 -11.14 -35.02
C ASP A 785 4.57 -10.46 -34.20
N ALA A 786 4.15 -11.07 -33.07
CA ALA A 786 3.10 -10.58 -32.18
C ALA A 786 3.50 -9.41 -31.26
N GLY A 787 4.75 -8.95 -31.32
CA GLY A 787 5.25 -7.87 -30.45
C GLY A 787 5.50 -8.35 -29.02
N HIS A 788 5.29 -7.44 -28.06
CA HIS A 788 5.44 -7.68 -26.62
C HIS A 788 4.25 -7.09 -25.84
N TYR A 789 4.17 -7.33 -24.53
CA TYR A 789 3.02 -6.97 -23.67
C TYR A 789 2.43 -5.57 -23.91
N ASN A 790 3.30 -4.57 -24.05
CA ASN A 790 2.93 -3.15 -24.15
C ASN A 790 2.94 -2.61 -25.58
N SER A 791 3.10 -3.46 -26.59
CA SER A 791 2.97 -3.04 -27.99
C SER A 791 1.55 -2.56 -28.28
N SER A 792 1.42 -1.65 -29.25
CA SER A 792 0.14 -1.29 -29.84
C SER A 792 -0.22 -2.27 -30.97
N SER A 793 -1.52 -2.50 -31.22
CA SER A 793 -1.95 -3.44 -32.27
C SER A 793 -1.35 -3.15 -33.66
N TRP A 794 -1.15 -1.87 -34.02
CA TRP A 794 -0.58 -1.47 -35.31
C TRP A 794 0.95 -1.54 -35.40
N GLU A 795 1.67 -1.71 -34.28
CA GLU A 795 3.14 -1.79 -34.24
C GLU A 795 3.65 -3.22 -34.48
N THR A 796 2.76 -4.20 -34.44
CA THR A 796 3.08 -5.63 -34.55
C THR A 796 2.82 -6.13 -35.97
N GLY A 797 3.66 -7.06 -36.45
CA GLY A 797 3.38 -7.75 -37.72
C GLY A 797 2.14 -8.65 -37.61
N PHE A 798 1.92 -9.25 -36.43
CA PHE A 798 0.83 -10.18 -36.25
C PHE A 798 -0.53 -9.51 -36.18
N PHE A 799 -0.71 -8.40 -35.43
CA PHE A 799 -2.02 -7.79 -35.15
C PHE A 799 -2.36 -6.56 -36.00
N VAL A 800 -1.48 -6.12 -36.90
CA VAL A 800 -1.74 -4.95 -37.75
C VAL A 800 -3.01 -5.17 -38.59
N SER A 801 -3.82 -4.11 -38.74
CA SER A 801 -5.18 -4.23 -39.29
C SER A 801 -5.21 -4.62 -40.78
N GLN A 802 -4.20 -4.27 -41.57
CA GLN A 802 -4.10 -4.64 -42.97
C GLN A 802 -2.86 -5.50 -43.18
N GLY A 803 -3.04 -6.69 -43.78
CA GLY A 803 -1.95 -7.62 -44.06
C GLY A 803 -1.33 -8.29 -42.83
N GLY A 804 -1.92 -8.14 -41.65
CA GLY A 804 -1.41 -8.76 -40.42
C GLY A 804 -1.58 -10.27 -40.41
N SER A 805 -0.59 -10.97 -39.84
CA SER A 805 -0.52 -12.44 -39.83
C SER A 805 -1.71 -13.10 -39.12
N TRP A 806 -2.43 -12.38 -38.24
CA TRP A 806 -3.67 -12.83 -37.60
C TRP A 806 -4.75 -13.29 -38.59
N ASN A 807 -4.75 -12.75 -39.82
CA ASN A 807 -5.70 -13.06 -40.89
C ASN A 807 -5.05 -13.85 -42.04
N SER A 808 -3.99 -14.60 -41.74
CA SER A 808 -3.35 -15.56 -42.66
C SER A 808 -3.82 -16.98 -42.36
N ALA A 809 -3.50 -17.95 -43.23
CA ALA A 809 -3.78 -19.37 -42.97
C ALA A 809 -3.17 -19.85 -41.64
N TYR A 810 -1.92 -19.47 -41.37
CA TYR A 810 -1.25 -19.75 -40.08
C TYR A 810 -1.96 -19.05 -38.91
N GLY A 811 -2.35 -17.78 -39.07
CA GLY A 811 -3.05 -17.03 -38.03
C GLY A 811 -4.39 -17.68 -37.64
N HIS A 812 -5.18 -18.09 -38.64
CA HIS A 812 -6.43 -18.82 -38.42
C HIS A 812 -6.19 -20.16 -37.71
N PHE A 813 -5.18 -20.91 -38.13
CA PHE A 813 -4.78 -22.16 -37.48
C PHE A 813 -4.40 -21.93 -36.01
N PHE A 814 -3.44 -21.04 -35.74
CA PHE A 814 -2.90 -20.81 -34.41
C PHE A 814 -3.96 -20.26 -33.45
N LEU A 815 -4.75 -19.26 -33.88
CA LEU A 815 -5.78 -18.66 -33.03
C LEU A 815 -6.94 -19.63 -32.76
N SER A 816 -7.27 -20.49 -33.73
CA SER A 816 -8.25 -21.56 -33.51
C SER A 816 -7.74 -22.57 -32.49
N TRP A 817 -6.50 -23.04 -32.63
CA TRP A 817 -5.87 -23.95 -31.67
C TRP A 817 -5.81 -23.33 -30.26
N TYR A 818 -5.28 -22.11 -30.14
CA TYR A 818 -5.07 -21.46 -28.85
C TYR A 818 -6.39 -21.20 -28.10
N SER A 819 -7.45 -20.81 -28.82
CA SER A 819 -8.79 -20.63 -28.26
C SER A 819 -9.50 -21.96 -27.96
N CYS A 820 -9.32 -22.98 -28.81
CA CYS A 820 -9.88 -24.33 -28.60
C CYS A 820 -9.28 -24.99 -27.35
N MET A 821 -7.98 -24.85 -27.11
CA MET A 821 -7.32 -25.34 -25.89
C MET A 821 -7.97 -24.78 -24.62
N LEU A 822 -8.39 -23.51 -24.63
CA LEU A 822 -9.10 -22.88 -23.52
C LEU A 822 -10.54 -23.41 -23.38
N GLN A 823 -11.23 -23.64 -24.49
CA GLN A 823 -12.57 -24.24 -24.49
C GLN A 823 -12.54 -25.69 -23.96
N GLU A 824 -11.58 -26.51 -24.40
CA GLU A 824 -11.42 -27.90 -23.97
C GLU A 824 -11.01 -28.00 -22.50
N HIS A 825 -10.18 -27.06 -22.01
CA HIS A 825 -9.87 -26.94 -20.58
C HIS A 825 -11.16 -26.75 -19.76
N ALA A 826 -11.99 -25.79 -20.13
CA ALA A 826 -13.26 -25.55 -19.47
C ALA A 826 -14.18 -26.77 -19.53
N ASP A 827 -14.29 -27.40 -20.70
CA ASP A 827 -15.12 -28.60 -20.91
C ASP A 827 -14.72 -29.76 -19.99
N ARG A 828 -13.42 -30.07 -19.89
CA ARG A 828 -12.90 -31.13 -18.99
C ARG A 828 -13.18 -30.83 -17.52
N VAL A 829 -12.91 -29.59 -17.09
CA VAL A 829 -13.05 -29.19 -15.69
C VAL A 829 -14.54 -29.12 -15.30
N LEU A 830 -15.39 -28.54 -16.15
CA LEU A 830 -16.83 -28.47 -15.91
C LEU A 830 -17.49 -29.83 -15.95
N GLY A 831 -17.12 -30.71 -16.89
CA GLY A 831 -17.61 -32.09 -16.89
C GLY A 831 -17.26 -32.81 -15.59
N SER A 832 -16.02 -32.65 -15.11
CA SER A 832 -15.57 -33.22 -13.83
C SER A 832 -16.29 -32.62 -12.62
N ALA A 833 -16.59 -31.32 -12.65
CA ALA A 833 -17.32 -30.62 -11.59
C ALA A 833 -18.81 -31.01 -11.57
N ALA A 834 -19.45 -31.08 -12.74
CA ALA A 834 -20.84 -31.49 -12.91
C ALA A 834 -21.08 -32.90 -12.36
N ASP A 835 -20.20 -33.86 -12.69
CA ASP A 835 -20.26 -35.23 -12.16
C ASP A 835 -20.32 -35.27 -10.63
N VAL A 836 -19.53 -34.41 -9.98
CA VAL A 836 -19.44 -34.32 -8.52
C VAL A 836 -20.67 -33.61 -7.93
N LEU A 837 -21.02 -32.44 -8.46
CA LEU A 837 -22.12 -31.63 -7.95
C LEU A 837 -23.48 -32.33 -8.12
N ASN A 838 -23.67 -33.03 -9.25
CA ASN A 838 -24.87 -33.83 -9.50
C ASN A 838 -24.98 -35.05 -8.57
N LYS A 839 -23.86 -35.65 -8.16
CA LYS A 839 -23.83 -36.75 -7.20
C LYS A 839 -24.27 -36.32 -5.80
N HIS A 840 -23.88 -35.12 -5.37
CA HIS A 840 -24.14 -34.62 -4.01
C HIS A 840 -25.43 -33.79 -3.91
N GLY A 841 -26.06 -33.42 -5.03
CA GLY A 841 -27.33 -32.72 -5.03
C GLY A 841 -28.54 -33.66 -4.91
N ARG A 842 -29.42 -33.45 -3.92
CA ARG A 842 -30.78 -34.01 -3.98
C ARG A 842 -31.58 -33.19 -5.01
N PRO A 843 -32.05 -33.77 -6.13
CA PRO A 843 -32.81 -33.02 -7.12
C PRO A 843 -34.10 -32.48 -6.50
N ARG A 844 -34.39 -31.19 -6.70
CA ARG A 844 -35.62 -30.57 -6.20
C ARG A 844 -36.68 -30.57 -7.28
N VAL A 845 -37.91 -30.95 -6.94
CA VAL A 845 -39.08 -30.77 -7.81
C VAL A 845 -39.29 -29.27 -8.03
N PHE A 846 -39.02 -28.82 -9.24
CA PHE A 846 -39.10 -27.42 -9.68
C PHE A 846 -40.50 -27.06 -10.19
N SER A 847 -41.17 -28.00 -10.86
CA SER A 847 -42.55 -27.84 -11.31
C SER A 847 -43.24 -29.21 -11.43
N SER A 848 -44.57 -29.21 -11.34
CA SER A 848 -45.40 -30.36 -11.68
C SER A 848 -46.35 -29.95 -12.80
N MET A 849 -46.10 -30.40 -14.03
CA MET A 849 -47.02 -30.18 -15.15
C MET A 849 -47.89 -31.41 -15.35
N ARG A 850 -49.21 -31.22 -15.45
CA ARG A 850 -50.10 -32.26 -15.98
C ARG A 850 -49.99 -32.27 -17.49
N ASP A 851 -49.52 -33.37 -18.04
CA ASP A 851 -49.60 -33.61 -19.49
C ASP A 851 -51.08 -33.58 -19.90
N ALA A 852 -51.41 -32.63 -20.78
CA ALA A 852 -52.78 -32.37 -21.21
C ALA A 852 -53.39 -33.53 -22.02
N SER A 853 -52.58 -34.48 -22.49
CA SER A 853 -53.01 -35.61 -23.31
C SER A 853 -53.38 -36.87 -22.52
N ASN A 854 -52.79 -37.07 -21.33
CA ASN A 854 -52.95 -38.32 -20.55
C ASN A 854 -53.13 -38.09 -19.04
N GLY A 855 -53.05 -36.85 -18.55
CA GLY A 855 -53.26 -36.50 -17.15
C GLY A 855 -52.12 -36.86 -16.20
N HIS A 856 -51.00 -37.37 -16.71
CA HIS A 856 -49.83 -37.71 -15.88
C HIS A 856 -49.13 -36.44 -15.39
N VAL A 857 -48.66 -36.46 -14.15
CA VAL A 857 -47.88 -35.37 -13.56
C VAL A 857 -46.40 -35.60 -13.87
N VAL A 858 -45.80 -34.74 -14.69
CA VAL A 858 -44.37 -34.73 -14.97
C VAL A 858 -43.70 -33.83 -13.94
N TYR A 859 -42.76 -34.42 -13.18
CA TYR A 859 -41.92 -33.70 -12.25
C TYR A 859 -40.66 -33.23 -12.97
N GLU A 860 -40.46 -31.92 -13.03
CA GLU A 860 -39.22 -31.33 -13.53
C GLU A 860 -38.26 -31.17 -12.35
N PHE A 861 -37.07 -31.73 -12.45
CA PHE A 861 -36.06 -31.68 -11.38
C PHE A 861 -35.00 -30.64 -11.70
N ALA A 862 -34.76 -29.70 -10.78
CA ALA A 862 -33.63 -28.76 -10.89
C ALA A 862 -32.41 -29.26 -10.10
N PRO A 863 -31.19 -28.99 -10.57
CA PRO A 863 -29.97 -29.29 -9.82
C PRO A 863 -29.97 -28.54 -8.48
N ALA A 864 -29.41 -29.16 -7.44
CA ALA A 864 -29.41 -28.62 -6.09
C ALA A 864 -28.63 -27.29 -5.98
N CYS A 865 -27.63 -27.08 -6.84
CA CYS A 865 -26.82 -25.86 -6.89
C CYS A 865 -26.48 -25.55 -8.36
N LYS A 866 -26.48 -24.28 -8.75
CA LYS A 866 -26.05 -23.88 -10.10
C LYS A 866 -24.53 -23.96 -10.21
N MET A 867 -24.04 -24.33 -11.39
CA MET A 867 -22.62 -24.25 -11.72
C MET A 867 -22.38 -23.03 -12.59
N GLY A 868 -21.31 -22.28 -12.33
CA GLY A 868 -20.98 -21.08 -13.10
C GLY A 868 -19.50 -20.97 -13.43
N ILE A 869 -19.16 -20.09 -14.36
CA ILE A 869 -17.78 -19.68 -14.68
C ILE A 869 -17.66 -18.16 -14.76
N LYS A 870 -16.42 -17.67 -14.86
CA LYS A 870 -16.14 -16.25 -15.10
C LYS A 870 -15.38 -16.04 -16.40
N LEU A 871 -15.83 -15.10 -17.23
CA LEU A 871 -15.06 -14.59 -18.38
C LEU A 871 -14.62 -13.14 -18.11
N ALA A 872 -13.38 -12.85 -18.48
CA ALA A 872 -12.79 -11.52 -18.36
C ALA A 872 -13.30 -10.56 -19.45
N GLY A 873 -13.64 -9.34 -19.08
CA GLY A 873 -13.99 -8.25 -20.00
C GLY A 873 -12.76 -7.58 -20.61
N VAL A 874 -12.18 -8.18 -21.64
CA VAL A 874 -10.99 -7.64 -22.33
C VAL A 874 -11.41 -6.59 -23.36
N HIS A 875 -11.64 -5.37 -22.90
CA HIS A 875 -12.32 -4.32 -23.69
C HIS A 875 -11.40 -3.41 -24.50
N TRP A 876 -10.08 -3.43 -24.28
CA TRP A 876 -9.12 -2.64 -25.04
C TRP A 876 -8.76 -3.34 -26.36
N TRP A 877 -8.40 -2.56 -27.38
CA TRP A 877 -8.26 -3.00 -28.77
C TRP A 877 -9.52 -3.56 -29.45
N PHE A 878 -10.68 -3.60 -28.79
CA PHE A 878 -11.93 -4.07 -29.38
C PHE A 878 -12.31 -3.32 -30.67
N LYS A 879 -12.01 -2.01 -30.79
CA LYS A 879 -12.30 -1.25 -32.03
C LYS A 879 -11.27 -1.49 -33.16
N SER A 880 -10.24 -2.31 -32.94
CA SER A 880 -9.30 -2.72 -34.00
C SER A 880 -9.93 -3.80 -34.90
N ARG A 881 -9.23 -4.27 -35.94
CA ARG A 881 -9.71 -5.43 -36.72
C ARG A 881 -9.37 -6.76 -36.06
N ALA A 882 -8.17 -6.84 -35.49
CA ALA A 882 -7.64 -8.05 -34.90
C ALA A 882 -8.18 -8.33 -33.50
N HIS A 883 -8.62 -7.30 -32.76
CA HIS A 883 -8.99 -7.40 -31.35
C HIS A 883 -7.85 -8.01 -30.50
N ALA A 884 -6.64 -7.44 -30.68
CA ALA A 884 -5.38 -8.06 -30.26
C ALA A 884 -5.35 -8.57 -28.81
N ALA A 885 -5.91 -7.82 -27.84
CA ALA A 885 -5.93 -8.25 -26.45
C ALA A 885 -6.90 -9.42 -26.17
N GLU A 886 -8.03 -9.49 -26.86
CA GLU A 886 -8.93 -10.64 -26.79
C GLU A 886 -8.21 -11.89 -27.33
N LEU A 887 -7.48 -11.75 -28.45
CA LEU A 887 -6.71 -12.84 -29.04
C LEU A 887 -5.63 -13.38 -28.10
N THR A 888 -4.84 -12.51 -27.47
CA THR A 888 -3.79 -12.95 -26.53
C THR A 888 -4.37 -13.56 -25.25
N ALA A 889 -5.54 -13.08 -24.80
CA ALA A 889 -6.30 -13.65 -23.68
C ALA A 889 -6.95 -15.01 -24.00
N GLY A 890 -7.01 -15.41 -25.27
CA GLY A 890 -7.54 -16.71 -25.72
C GLY A 890 -8.94 -16.66 -26.32
N TYR A 891 -9.56 -15.48 -26.40
CA TYR A 891 -10.82 -15.29 -27.08
C TYR A 891 -10.55 -15.01 -28.54
N TYR A 892 -10.83 -15.95 -29.43
CA TYR A 892 -10.68 -15.72 -30.87
C TYR A 892 -11.81 -14.84 -31.43
N ASN A 893 -12.01 -13.67 -30.84
CA ASN A 893 -12.93 -12.65 -31.30
C ASN A 893 -12.19 -11.73 -32.28
N THR A 894 -12.82 -11.41 -33.39
CA THR A 894 -12.34 -10.39 -34.33
C THR A 894 -13.52 -9.58 -34.81
N ARG A 895 -13.27 -8.55 -35.62
CA ARG A 895 -14.36 -7.76 -36.20
C ARG A 895 -15.40 -8.59 -36.95
N ASP A 896 -14.93 -9.65 -37.62
CA ASP A 896 -15.72 -10.44 -38.56
C ASP A 896 -16.06 -11.85 -37.97
N ARG A 897 -15.65 -12.15 -36.73
CA ARG A 897 -15.90 -13.42 -36.04
C ARG A 897 -16.24 -13.20 -34.58
N CYS A 898 -17.42 -13.66 -34.14
CA CYS A 898 -17.77 -13.67 -32.72
C CYS A 898 -17.03 -14.81 -31.99
N GLY A 899 -16.05 -14.45 -31.16
CA GLY A 899 -15.23 -15.40 -30.41
C GLY A 899 -15.92 -16.07 -29.24
N TYR A 900 -17.06 -15.53 -28.78
CA TYR A 900 -17.76 -15.99 -27.58
C TYR A 900 -18.75 -17.12 -27.84
N LEU A 901 -19.25 -17.29 -29.08
CA LEU A 901 -20.25 -18.32 -29.42
C LEU A 901 -19.83 -19.75 -29.05
N PRO A 902 -18.59 -20.21 -29.31
CA PRO A 902 -18.17 -21.55 -28.92
C PRO A 902 -18.17 -21.78 -27.41
N PHE A 903 -17.83 -20.76 -26.62
CA PHE A 903 -17.89 -20.83 -25.16
C PHE A 903 -19.34 -20.96 -24.69
N MET A 904 -20.28 -20.19 -25.25
CA MET A 904 -21.70 -20.29 -24.90
C MET A 904 -22.28 -21.66 -25.25
N ALA A 905 -21.90 -22.22 -26.41
CA ALA A 905 -22.30 -23.57 -26.80
C ALA A 905 -21.80 -24.62 -25.79
N MET A 906 -20.54 -24.52 -25.35
CA MET A 906 -19.96 -25.40 -24.32
C MET A 906 -20.66 -25.23 -22.97
N LEU A 907 -20.88 -23.99 -22.50
CA LEU A 907 -21.58 -23.75 -21.23
C LEU A 907 -23.01 -24.30 -21.24
N ARG A 908 -23.70 -24.20 -22.37
CA ARG A 908 -25.04 -24.79 -22.53
C ARG A 908 -25.04 -26.32 -22.42
N GLN A 909 -23.97 -27.00 -22.80
CA GLN A 909 -23.84 -28.45 -22.65
C GLN A 909 -23.71 -28.86 -21.17
N HIS A 910 -23.07 -28.03 -20.35
CA HIS A 910 -22.86 -28.27 -18.92
C HIS A 910 -23.94 -27.66 -18.00
N ASP A 911 -24.98 -27.04 -18.58
CA ASP A 911 -25.99 -26.26 -17.83
C ASP A 911 -25.36 -25.20 -16.92
N ALA A 912 -24.27 -24.57 -17.39
CA ALA A 912 -23.48 -23.63 -16.62
C ALA A 912 -23.89 -22.17 -16.88
N SER A 913 -23.87 -21.35 -15.83
CA SER A 913 -24.00 -19.88 -15.92
C SER A 913 -22.68 -19.21 -16.26
N LEU A 914 -22.77 -18.01 -16.80
CA LEU A 914 -21.63 -17.15 -17.10
C LEU A 914 -21.69 -15.87 -16.25
N SER A 915 -20.61 -15.56 -15.54
CA SER A 915 -20.36 -14.22 -14.99
C SER A 915 -19.40 -13.44 -15.88
N PHE A 916 -19.75 -12.21 -16.23
CA PHE A 916 -18.96 -11.33 -17.08
C PHE A 916 -18.66 -9.98 -16.41
N THR A 917 -17.43 -9.50 -16.53
CA THR A 917 -17.00 -8.24 -15.90
C THR A 917 -17.30 -7.00 -16.77
N CYS A 918 -16.94 -5.80 -16.26
CA CYS A 918 -17.00 -4.51 -16.98
C CYS A 918 -18.43 -3.96 -17.21
N VAL A 919 -19.41 -4.43 -16.44
CA VAL A 919 -20.82 -4.01 -16.61
C VAL A 919 -21.10 -2.56 -16.19
N GLU A 920 -20.16 -1.92 -15.50
CA GLU A 920 -20.22 -0.51 -15.08
C GLU A 920 -19.56 0.46 -16.07
N MET A 921 -18.77 -0.05 -17.02
CA MET A 921 -17.88 0.78 -17.85
C MET A 921 -18.60 1.42 -19.05
N ARG A 922 -18.14 2.61 -19.44
CA ARG A 922 -18.58 3.32 -20.66
C ARG A 922 -17.40 3.61 -21.59
N ASP A 923 -17.68 3.59 -22.89
CA ASP A 923 -16.67 3.84 -23.93
C ASP A 923 -15.98 5.20 -23.78
N CYS A 924 -16.70 6.21 -23.30
CA CYS A 924 -16.18 7.57 -23.10
C CYS A 924 -15.23 7.71 -21.89
N GLU A 925 -15.12 6.70 -21.04
CA GLU A 925 -14.27 6.70 -19.85
C GLU A 925 -12.85 6.21 -20.16
N HIS A 926 -12.55 5.92 -21.43
CA HIS A 926 -11.32 5.25 -21.84
C HIS A 926 -10.51 6.07 -22.84
N PRO A 927 -9.17 5.96 -22.80
CA PRO A 927 -8.29 6.69 -23.70
C PRO A 927 -8.55 6.29 -25.17
N PRO A 928 -8.62 7.26 -26.11
CA PRO A 928 -8.80 6.98 -27.54
C PRO A 928 -7.76 6.01 -28.12
N GLU A 929 -6.52 6.10 -27.66
CA GLU A 929 -5.38 5.27 -28.09
C GLU A 929 -5.59 3.78 -27.77
N GLY A 930 -6.30 3.44 -26.68
CA GLY A 930 -6.59 2.07 -26.31
C GLY A 930 -7.67 1.41 -27.19
N ARG A 931 -8.34 2.18 -28.07
CA ARG A 931 -9.40 1.68 -28.97
C ARG A 931 -10.44 0.84 -28.24
N CYS A 932 -10.78 1.25 -27.02
CA CYS A 932 -11.61 0.45 -26.12
C CYS A 932 -13.09 0.51 -26.49
N SER A 933 -13.83 -0.57 -26.20
CA SER A 933 -15.29 -0.57 -26.29
C SER A 933 -15.97 -1.57 -25.35
N PRO A 934 -15.93 -1.33 -24.03
CA PRO A 934 -16.58 -2.22 -23.05
C PRO A 934 -18.09 -2.37 -23.30
N GLN A 935 -18.76 -1.33 -23.81
CA GLN A 935 -20.21 -1.40 -24.06
C GLN A 935 -20.56 -2.33 -25.20
N ASN A 936 -19.82 -2.27 -26.32
CA ASN A 936 -20.05 -3.15 -27.46
C ASN A 936 -19.59 -4.58 -27.16
N LEU A 937 -18.51 -4.75 -26.39
CA LEU A 937 -18.08 -6.06 -25.90
C LEU A 937 -19.18 -6.71 -25.05
N LEU A 938 -19.70 -6.01 -24.05
CA LEU A 938 -20.77 -6.53 -23.20
C LEU A 938 -22.01 -6.89 -24.01
N GLN A 939 -22.39 -6.04 -24.97
CA GLN A 939 -23.54 -6.30 -25.85
C GLN A 939 -23.33 -7.57 -26.69
N GLN A 940 -22.13 -7.77 -27.25
CA GLN A 940 -21.79 -8.98 -28.02
C GLN A 940 -21.89 -10.25 -27.15
N VAL A 941 -21.43 -10.19 -25.90
CA VAL A 941 -21.50 -11.32 -24.96
C VAL A 941 -22.93 -11.62 -24.53
N ILE A 942 -23.74 -10.58 -24.29
CA ILE A 942 -25.18 -10.71 -24.02
C ILE A 942 -25.88 -11.43 -25.18
N GLU A 943 -25.66 -10.97 -26.41
CA GLU A 943 -26.28 -11.57 -27.60
C GLU A 943 -25.86 -13.03 -27.80
N ALA A 944 -24.59 -13.34 -27.56
CA ALA A 944 -24.08 -14.71 -27.62
C ALA A 944 -24.71 -15.60 -26.54
N ALA A 945 -24.87 -15.09 -25.31
CA ALA A 945 -25.49 -15.83 -24.22
C ALA A 945 -26.98 -16.09 -24.49
N GLU A 946 -27.71 -15.08 -24.99
CA GLU A 946 -29.12 -15.19 -25.38
C GLU A 946 -29.32 -16.23 -26.48
N GLN A 947 -28.44 -16.26 -27.49
CA GLN A 947 -28.52 -17.20 -28.60
C GLN A 947 -28.50 -18.68 -28.13
N TYR A 948 -27.76 -18.99 -27.06
CA TYR A 948 -27.64 -20.33 -26.51
C TYR A 948 -28.47 -20.56 -25.24
N GLY A 949 -29.18 -19.55 -24.74
CA GLY A 949 -29.94 -19.62 -23.50
C GLY A 949 -29.07 -19.77 -22.25
N VAL A 950 -27.84 -19.26 -22.27
CA VAL A 950 -26.91 -19.30 -21.13
C VAL A 950 -27.25 -18.19 -20.14
N PRO A 951 -27.49 -18.48 -18.85
CA PRO A 951 -27.71 -17.46 -17.83
C PRO A 951 -26.47 -16.57 -17.68
N LEU A 952 -26.63 -15.26 -17.91
CA LEU A 952 -25.56 -14.28 -17.79
C LEU A 952 -25.71 -13.43 -16.52
N SER A 953 -24.67 -13.33 -15.70
CA SER A 953 -24.53 -12.42 -14.58
C SER A 953 -23.46 -11.37 -14.85
N GLY A 954 -23.56 -10.22 -14.17
CA GLY A 954 -22.62 -9.12 -14.31
C GLY A 954 -21.80 -8.83 -13.07
N GLU A 955 -20.53 -8.48 -13.27
CA GLU A 955 -19.64 -7.96 -12.23
C GLU A 955 -19.06 -6.60 -12.65
N ASN A 956 -18.97 -5.65 -11.73
CA ASN A 956 -18.19 -4.43 -11.99
C ASN A 956 -16.69 -4.75 -11.91
N ALA A 957 -15.92 -4.25 -12.88
CA ALA A 957 -14.48 -4.49 -12.92
C ALA A 957 -13.72 -3.61 -11.91
N LEU A 958 -14.21 -2.39 -11.64
CA LEU A 958 -13.62 -1.45 -10.69
C LEU A 958 -14.62 -1.05 -9.60
N GLN A 959 -14.14 -0.82 -8.37
CA GLN A 959 -14.99 -0.33 -7.28
C GLN A 959 -15.42 1.11 -7.54
N ARG A 960 -16.68 1.30 -7.94
CA ARG A 960 -17.26 2.61 -8.25
C ARG A 960 -18.59 2.81 -7.52
N TYR A 961 -18.79 4.04 -7.04
CA TYR A 961 -19.94 4.42 -6.22
C TYR A 961 -20.62 5.69 -6.72
N ASP A 962 -20.23 6.17 -7.90
CA ASP A 962 -20.87 7.30 -8.55
C ASP A 962 -22.09 6.86 -9.37
N ASP A 963 -23.06 7.77 -9.53
CA ASP A 963 -24.35 7.46 -10.14
C ASP A 963 -24.20 6.94 -11.58
N TYR A 964 -23.17 7.35 -12.30
CA TYR A 964 -22.98 6.90 -13.68
C TYR A 964 -22.66 5.40 -13.79
N ALA A 965 -21.82 4.89 -12.90
CA ALA A 965 -21.52 3.45 -12.85
C ALA A 965 -22.79 2.67 -12.50
N PHE A 966 -23.53 3.12 -11.48
CA PHE A 966 -24.77 2.48 -11.06
C PHE A 966 -25.89 2.54 -12.11
N GLU A 967 -26.02 3.64 -12.84
CA GLU A 967 -26.92 3.76 -13.99
C GLU A 967 -26.54 2.75 -15.07
N ARG A 968 -25.24 2.64 -15.40
CA ARG A 968 -24.78 1.72 -16.44
C ARG A 968 -25.00 0.26 -16.07
N ILE A 969 -24.78 -0.11 -14.81
CA ILE A 969 -25.07 -1.45 -14.28
C ILE A 969 -26.57 -1.74 -14.40
N ALA A 970 -27.43 -0.79 -13.99
CA ALA A 970 -28.88 -0.95 -14.06
C ALA A 970 -29.38 -1.07 -15.51
N GLU A 971 -28.85 -0.26 -16.44
CA GLU A 971 -29.15 -0.36 -17.87
C GLU A 971 -28.82 -1.76 -18.42
N SER A 972 -27.66 -2.29 -18.02
CA SER A 972 -27.21 -3.63 -18.44
C SER A 972 -28.05 -4.73 -17.81
N ALA A 973 -28.50 -4.55 -16.57
CA ALA A 973 -29.34 -5.53 -15.87
C ALA A 973 -30.77 -5.62 -16.44
N PHE A 974 -31.39 -4.49 -16.77
CA PHE A 974 -32.80 -4.45 -17.18
C PHE A 974 -33.03 -4.48 -18.68
N GLY A 975 -32.01 -4.12 -19.46
CA GLY A 975 -32.10 -3.99 -20.91
C GLY A 975 -33.01 -2.84 -21.37
N ARG A 976 -32.92 -2.46 -22.65
CA ARG A 976 -33.75 -1.38 -23.25
C ARG A 976 -35.14 -1.85 -23.73
N SER A 977 -35.42 -3.15 -23.68
CA SER A 977 -36.73 -3.72 -24.08
C SER A 977 -37.04 -5.02 -23.31
N ALA A 978 -38.27 -5.52 -23.38
CA ALA A 978 -38.67 -6.78 -22.76
C ALA A 978 -37.93 -8.02 -23.32
N ARG A 979 -37.30 -7.89 -24.50
CA ARG A 979 -36.56 -8.93 -25.22
C ARG A 979 -35.07 -8.60 -25.41
N ALA A 980 -34.58 -7.52 -24.79
CA ALA A 980 -33.17 -7.14 -24.87
C ALA A 980 -32.47 -7.54 -23.57
N GLY A 981 -31.57 -8.50 -23.66
CA GLY A 981 -30.33 -8.64 -22.91
C GLY A 981 -30.40 -8.25 -21.45
N ARG A 982 -30.96 -9.12 -20.60
CA ARG A 982 -31.04 -8.89 -19.15
C ARG A 982 -30.02 -9.73 -18.42
N LEU A 983 -29.24 -9.10 -17.54
CA LEU A 983 -28.47 -9.84 -16.56
C LEU A 983 -29.42 -10.53 -15.57
N THR A 984 -29.16 -11.80 -15.30
CA THR A 984 -29.92 -12.61 -14.34
C THR A 984 -29.65 -12.20 -12.89
N GLN A 985 -28.45 -11.69 -12.62
CA GLN A 985 -28.00 -11.18 -11.33
C GLN A 985 -26.77 -10.27 -11.53
N VAL A 986 -26.47 -9.44 -10.53
CA VAL A 986 -25.25 -8.63 -10.48
C VAL A 986 -24.48 -8.93 -9.20
N THR A 987 -23.17 -9.14 -9.30
CA THR A 987 -22.28 -9.26 -8.14
C THR A 987 -21.39 -8.03 -8.03
N PHE A 988 -21.53 -7.29 -6.94
CA PHE A 988 -20.80 -6.04 -6.72
C PHE A 988 -19.43 -6.28 -6.08
N LEU A 989 -18.38 -5.79 -6.73
CA LEU A 989 -16.99 -5.76 -6.28
C LEU A 989 -16.72 -4.43 -5.55
N ARG A 990 -16.37 -4.40 -4.26
CA ARG A 990 -16.34 -5.47 -3.25
C ARG A 990 -16.73 -4.87 -1.89
N MET A 991 -17.22 -5.70 -0.96
CA MET A 991 -17.39 -5.30 0.44
C MET A 991 -16.06 -4.86 1.06
N GLY A 992 -16.10 -3.71 1.72
CA GLY A 992 -14.98 -3.12 2.43
C GLY A 992 -15.30 -1.69 2.84
N ASP A 993 -14.34 -1.01 3.46
CA ASP A 993 -14.52 0.35 4.01
C ASP A 993 -15.09 1.32 2.96
N LEU A 994 -14.59 1.27 1.72
CA LEU A 994 -15.03 2.15 0.63
C LEU A 994 -16.53 1.98 0.30
N MET A 995 -17.09 0.78 0.44
CA MET A 995 -18.52 0.53 0.23
C MET A 995 -19.36 1.15 1.35
N PHE A 996 -18.94 0.96 2.59
CA PHE A 996 -19.65 1.49 3.76
C PHE A 996 -19.49 3.01 3.89
N ASP A 997 -18.36 3.58 3.48
CA ASP A 997 -18.16 5.02 3.35
C ASP A 997 -19.09 5.66 2.31
N ASN A 998 -19.54 4.89 1.31
CA ASN A 998 -20.46 5.30 0.25
C ASN A 998 -21.83 4.61 0.36
N TRP A 999 -22.22 4.22 1.57
CA TRP A 999 -23.40 3.38 1.82
C TRP A 999 -24.70 3.98 1.29
N ASP A 1000 -24.88 5.30 1.36
CA ASP A 1000 -26.07 5.98 0.85
C ASP A 1000 -26.21 5.82 -0.67
N ALA A 1001 -25.10 5.94 -1.40
CA ALA A 1001 -25.09 5.76 -2.85
C ALA A 1001 -25.35 4.30 -3.23
N PHE A 1002 -24.70 3.36 -2.53
CA PHE A 1002 -24.92 1.93 -2.70
C PHE A 1002 -26.36 1.52 -2.37
N SER A 1003 -26.95 2.06 -1.30
CA SER A 1003 -28.35 1.80 -0.91
C SER A 1003 -29.34 2.34 -1.95
N ARG A 1004 -29.07 3.50 -2.57
CA ARG A 1004 -29.89 4.00 -3.69
C ARG A 1004 -29.78 3.07 -4.91
N PHE A 1005 -28.58 2.59 -5.22
CA PHE A 1005 -28.37 1.59 -6.26
C PHE A 1005 -29.15 0.30 -6.00
N LEU A 1006 -29.09 -0.27 -4.79
CA LEU A 1006 -29.87 -1.46 -4.42
C LEU A 1006 -31.38 -1.24 -4.58
N ASN A 1007 -31.89 -0.08 -4.16
CA ASN A 1007 -33.29 0.28 -4.34
C ASN A 1007 -33.69 0.36 -5.83
N ARG A 1008 -32.81 0.90 -6.70
CA ARG A 1008 -33.01 0.92 -8.15
C ARG A 1008 -33.04 -0.49 -8.74
N MET A 1009 -32.10 -1.34 -8.33
CA MET A 1009 -32.03 -2.73 -8.76
C MET A 1009 -33.26 -3.55 -8.35
N ARG A 1010 -33.90 -3.22 -7.23
CA ARG A 1010 -35.14 -3.86 -6.77
C ARG A 1010 -36.40 -3.38 -7.52
N ASN A 1011 -36.51 -2.09 -7.77
CA ASN A 1011 -37.80 -1.47 -8.13
C ASN A 1011 -38.02 -1.19 -9.63
N LYS A 1012 -37.04 -1.48 -10.50
CA LYS A 1012 -37.12 -1.31 -11.96
C LYS A 1012 -37.61 0.10 -12.38
N ALA A 1013 -37.15 1.13 -11.67
CA ALA A 1013 -37.51 2.54 -11.88
C ALA A 1013 -36.50 3.25 -12.78
#